data_AF-A0A1A8CPK5-F1
#
_entry.id   AF-A0A1A8CPK5-F1
#
_cell.length_a   1.000
_cell.length_b   1.000
_cell.length_c   1.000
_cell.angle_alpha   90.00
_cell.angle_beta   90.00
_cell.angle_gamma   90.00
#
_symmetry.space_group_name_H-M   'P 1'
#
loop_
_entity.id
_entity.type
_entity.pdbx_description
1 polymer ?
#
loop_
_entity_poly.entity_id
_entity_poly.type
_entity_poly.pdbx_seq_one_letter_code
_entity_poly.pdbx_strand_id
1 'polypeptide(L)'
;SEEDAVNETDKEKDRLEKDSGQRKKRRTCFGRCRDLWKGMRRKLWGIVESKYFSRGIMIAILINTISMGIEHHNQPEELTNVLEISNIVFTSMFVLEMGFMLLAFGFFWIHPKPVNTRSKDKEDLDDDIDYSLCFRIQKMLEVYRPDWCETREDWSIFLFSPRNKFRQMCQSIIAHKLFDYIVLVFIFSNCITVALERPKILQGSLERVFLTISNYIFTAIFVGEMTLKVVSMGFYMGEKAYLRSSWNVLDGFLVFVSLIDIVVSMAGGAKILGVLRVLRLLRTLRPLRVISRAPGLKLVVETLITSLKPIGNIVLICCAFFIIFGILGVQLFKGKFFYCLGPDVKNITNKSDCLQVNYKWVHHKYNFDNLGQALMSLFVLASKDGWVNIMYHGLDAVGVDQQPITNNNPWMLLYFISFLLIVSFFVLNMFVGVVVENFHKCRQHQEVEEAKRREEKRQRRMEKKRRKAQKLPYYSSYGNMRLMIHTLCTNHYLDLIITFIICINVITMSLEHYNQPRSLDLALKYCNYFFTSMFVLEAVLKLIAFGFRRFFKDRWNQLDLAIVLLSVMGITLEEIEISAALPINPTIIRIMRVLRIARVLKLLKMATGMRALLDTVVQALPQVGDLGLLFMLLFFIYAALGVELFGELVCNEDYPCE
;
A
#
# COMPACT_ATOMS: atom_id res chain seq x y z
N SER A 1 -43.67 -38.92 -7.17
CA SER A 1 -44.12 -40.01 -6.28
C SER A 1 -43.55 -39.79 -4.89
N GLU A 2 -44.00 -38.71 -4.26
CA GLU A 2 -43.59 -38.25 -2.92
C GLU A 2 -44.86 -37.95 -2.07
N GLU A 3 -45.99 -38.55 -2.45
CA GLU A 3 -47.27 -38.45 -1.73
C GLU A 3 -47.62 -39.73 -0.95
N ASP A 4 -46.90 -40.85 -1.16
CA ASP A 4 -47.19 -42.12 -0.49
C ASP A 4 -46.43 -42.33 0.85
N ALA A 5 -45.49 -41.44 1.23
CA ALA A 5 -44.74 -41.56 2.48
C ALA A 5 -45.34 -40.75 3.66
N VAL A 6 -46.33 -39.90 3.40
CA VAL A 6 -46.99 -39.06 4.42
C VAL A 6 -48.17 -39.80 5.08
N ASN A 7 -48.76 -40.79 4.41
CA ASN A 7 -49.96 -41.48 4.90
C ASN A 7 -49.70 -42.63 5.91
N GLU A 8 -48.45 -43.06 6.12
CA GLU A 8 -48.13 -44.07 7.15
C GLU A 8 -47.80 -43.46 8.52
N THR A 9 -47.36 -42.20 8.58
CA THR A 9 -46.98 -41.56 9.85
C THR A 9 -48.15 -40.93 10.62
N ASP A 10 -49.26 -40.63 9.94
CA ASP A 10 -50.48 -40.13 10.61
C ASP A 10 -51.35 -41.25 11.22
N LYS A 11 -51.24 -42.51 10.72
CA LYS A 11 -51.93 -43.67 11.32
C LYS A 11 -51.31 -44.18 12.62
N GLU A 12 -50.09 -43.75 12.95
CA GLU A 12 -49.40 -44.11 14.20
C GLU A 12 -49.62 -43.07 15.31
N LYS A 13 -49.93 -41.81 14.94
CA LYS A 13 -50.34 -40.77 15.90
C LYS A 13 -51.74 -40.99 16.46
N ASP A 14 -52.70 -41.41 15.63
CA ASP A 14 -54.08 -41.68 16.08
C ASP A 14 -54.22 -42.94 16.96
N ARG A 15 -53.21 -43.82 16.99
CA ARG A 15 -53.18 -44.99 17.88
C ARG A 15 -52.59 -44.72 19.26
N LEU A 16 -51.92 -43.60 19.46
CA LEU A 16 -51.35 -43.20 20.76
C LEU A 16 -52.24 -42.23 21.54
N GLU A 17 -53.28 -41.66 20.94
CA GLU A 17 -54.25 -40.80 21.64
C GLU A 17 -55.41 -41.55 22.33
N LYS A 18 -55.54 -42.87 22.16
CA LYS A 18 -56.65 -43.66 22.75
C LYS A 18 -56.36 -44.38 24.07
N ASP A 19 -55.18 -44.24 24.67
CA ASP A 19 -54.85 -44.96 25.92
C ASP A 19 -54.47 -44.03 27.10
N SER A 20 -55.01 -42.81 27.12
CA SER A 20 -54.89 -41.90 28.29
C SER A 20 -56.21 -41.61 28.99
N GLY A 21 -57.14 -42.57 28.93
CA GLY A 21 -58.28 -42.64 29.83
C GLY A 21 -57.89 -43.24 31.17
N GLN A 22 -57.94 -42.43 32.22
CA GLN A 22 -57.90 -42.81 33.65
C GLN A 22 -56.57 -43.33 34.23
N ARG A 23 -55.80 -42.42 34.84
CA ARG A 23 -55.19 -42.71 36.15
C ARG A 23 -55.03 -41.44 37.00
N LYS A 24 -55.83 -41.39 38.06
CA LYS A 24 -55.85 -40.33 39.08
C LYS A 24 -54.47 -40.16 39.75
N LYS A 25 -54.10 -38.88 39.92
CA LYS A 25 -52.95 -38.33 40.64
C LYS A 25 -52.56 -39.11 41.92
N ARG A 26 -51.28 -39.46 42.05
CA ARG A 26 -50.55 -39.42 43.33
C ARG A 26 -49.42 -38.40 43.21
N ARG A 27 -49.58 -37.24 43.86
CA ARG A 27 -48.54 -36.21 44.02
C ARG A 27 -47.47 -36.75 44.97
N THR A 28 -46.34 -37.21 44.44
CA THR A 28 -45.12 -37.42 45.22
C THR A 28 -44.25 -36.17 45.12
N CYS A 29 -43.53 -35.83 46.20
CA CYS A 29 -42.64 -34.66 46.31
C CYS A 29 -41.62 -34.58 45.14
N PHE A 30 -41.28 -35.73 44.57
CA PHE A 30 -40.38 -35.90 43.43
C PHE A 30 -40.90 -35.29 42.10
N GLY A 31 -42.22 -35.32 41.86
CA GLY A 31 -42.82 -34.74 40.65
C GLY A 31 -42.77 -33.20 40.65
N ARG A 32 -42.99 -32.58 41.81
CA ARG A 32 -42.95 -31.12 41.97
C ARG A 32 -41.53 -30.57 41.80
N CYS A 33 -40.52 -31.25 42.34
CA CYS A 33 -39.11 -30.91 42.10
C CYS A 33 -38.69 -31.11 40.63
N ARG A 34 -39.19 -32.15 39.95
CA ARG A 34 -38.91 -32.39 38.52
C ARG A 34 -39.53 -31.33 37.61
N ASP A 35 -40.73 -30.89 37.91
CA ASP A 35 -41.41 -29.83 37.16
C ASP A 35 -40.80 -28.45 37.43
N LEU A 36 -40.39 -28.18 38.68
CA LEU A 36 -39.59 -27.00 39.04
C LEU A 36 -38.24 -26.99 38.32
N TRP A 37 -37.52 -28.12 38.28
CA TRP A 37 -36.25 -28.27 37.57
C TRP A 37 -36.41 -28.06 36.06
N LYS A 38 -37.45 -28.63 35.45
CA LYS A 38 -37.78 -28.40 34.03
C LYS A 38 -38.19 -26.95 33.73
N GLY A 39 -38.82 -26.27 34.69
CA GLY A 39 -39.15 -24.84 34.59
C GLY A 39 -37.90 -23.96 34.69
N MET A 40 -37.03 -24.23 35.66
CA MET A 40 -35.75 -23.54 35.87
C MET A 40 -34.80 -23.74 34.68
N ARG A 41 -34.69 -24.97 34.16
CA ARG A 41 -33.88 -25.29 32.97
C ARG A 41 -34.33 -24.55 31.72
N ARG A 42 -35.65 -24.40 31.50
CA ARG A 42 -36.19 -23.61 30.38
C ARG A 42 -35.87 -22.12 30.50
N LYS A 43 -35.92 -21.55 31.71
CA LYS A 43 -35.51 -20.16 31.94
C LYS A 43 -34.00 -19.96 31.72
N LEU A 44 -33.17 -20.88 32.21
CA LEU A 44 -31.71 -20.85 31.98
C LEU A 44 -31.37 -21.00 30.49
N TRP A 45 -32.07 -21.87 29.77
CA TRP A 45 -31.91 -22.03 28.33
C TRP A 45 -32.22 -20.74 27.56
N GLY A 46 -33.31 -20.05 27.90
CA GLY A 46 -33.63 -18.75 27.30
C GLY A 46 -32.64 -17.63 27.64
N ILE A 47 -31.98 -17.68 28.81
CA ILE A 47 -30.92 -16.73 29.18
C ILE A 47 -29.64 -17.02 28.38
N VAL A 48 -29.24 -18.28 28.31
CA VAL A 48 -28.02 -18.75 27.64
C VAL A 48 -28.06 -18.53 26.13
N GLU A 49 -29.21 -18.76 25.49
CA GLU A 49 -29.41 -18.54 24.05
C GLU A 49 -29.60 -17.05 23.68
N SER A 50 -29.76 -16.18 24.67
CA SER A 50 -29.94 -14.75 24.46
C SER A 50 -28.70 -14.12 23.81
N LYS A 51 -28.93 -13.30 22.78
CA LYS A 51 -27.88 -12.45 22.17
C LYS A 51 -27.17 -11.56 23.20
N TYR A 52 -27.85 -11.15 24.27
CA TYR A 52 -27.27 -10.33 25.34
C TYR A 52 -26.28 -11.09 26.21
N PHE A 53 -26.57 -12.37 26.51
CA PHE A 53 -25.66 -13.21 27.28
C PHE A 53 -24.38 -13.49 26.48
N SER A 54 -24.51 -13.89 25.21
CA SER A 54 -23.37 -14.09 24.31
C SER A 54 -22.53 -12.82 24.11
N ARG A 55 -23.16 -11.65 23.92
CA ARG A 55 -22.46 -10.35 23.86
C ARG A 55 -21.75 -10.02 25.18
N GLY A 56 -22.37 -10.30 26.33
CA GLY A 56 -21.79 -10.08 27.65
C GLY A 56 -20.52 -10.91 27.87
N ILE A 57 -20.55 -12.20 27.52
CA ILE A 57 -19.37 -13.08 27.57
C ILE A 57 -18.27 -12.57 26.65
N MET A 58 -18.59 -12.17 25.42
CA MET A 58 -17.60 -11.63 24.48
C MET A 58 -16.92 -10.36 25.01
N ILE A 59 -17.68 -9.44 25.62
CA ILE A 59 -17.14 -8.23 26.26
C ILE A 59 -16.22 -8.62 27.42
N ALA A 60 -16.61 -9.58 28.24
CA ALA A 60 -15.79 -10.00 29.37
C ALA A 60 -14.50 -10.71 28.94
N ILE A 61 -14.52 -11.51 27.86
CA ILE A 61 -13.30 -12.05 27.23
C ILE A 61 -12.40 -10.91 26.79
N LEU A 62 -12.95 -9.91 26.08
CA LEU A 62 -12.18 -8.77 25.61
C LEU A 62 -11.52 -8.00 26.78
N ILE A 63 -12.27 -7.72 27.85
CA ILE A 63 -11.74 -7.01 29.02
C ILE A 63 -10.67 -7.86 29.72
N ASN A 64 -10.87 -9.18 29.85
CA ASN A 64 -9.86 -10.07 30.44
C ASN A 64 -8.57 -10.10 29.61
N THR A 65 -8.68 -10.15 28.28
CA THR A 65 -7.51 -10.06 27.38
C THR A 65 -6.80 -8.71 27.50
N ILE A 66 -7.54 -7.60 27.58
CA ILE A 66 -6.97 -6.27 27.82
C ILE A 66 -6.28 -6.22 29.19
N SER A 67 -6.88 -6.81 30.22
CA SER A 67 -6.32 -6.88 31.57
C SER A 67 -4.95 -7.57 31.57
N MET A 68 -4.80 -8.70 30.87
CA MET A 68 -3.50 -9.37 30.70
C MET A 68 -2.48 -8.52 29.92
N GLY A 69 -2.94 -7.64 29.02
CA GLY A 69 -2.09 -6.74 28.26
C GLY A 69 -1.59 -5.51 29.03
N ILE A 70 -2.18 -5.20 30.18
CA ILE A 70 -1.77 -4.09 31.06
C ILE A 70 -0.56 -4.46 31.93
N GLU A 71 -0.30 -5.76 32.11
CA GLU A 71 0.87 -6.24 32.84
C GLU A 71 2.18 -5.75 32.20
N HIS A 72 3.08 -5.22 33.03
CA HIS A 72 4.38 -4.73 32.59
C HIS A 72 5.46 -4.90 33.67
N HIS A 73 6.73 -4.82 33.24
CA HIS A 73 7.88 -4.90 34.14
C HIS A 73 7.93 -3.69 35.10
N ASN A 74 8.25 -3.92 36.38
CA ASN A 74 8.26 -2.91 37.46
C ASN A 74 6.92 -2.17 37.67
N GLN A 75 5.80 -2.88 37.55
CA GLN A 75 4.48 -2.31 37.83
C GLN A 75 4.26 -2.01 39.32
N PRO A 76 3.45 -1.00 39.68
CA PRO A 76 3.13 -0.70 41.08
C PRO A 76 2.30 -1.81 41.72
N GLU A 77 2.52 -2.08 43.01
CA GLU A 77 1.82 -3.15 43.75
C GLU A 77 0.29 -3.00 43.71
N GLU A 78 -0.21 -1.77 43.73
CA GLU A 78 -1.65 -1.48 43.58
C GLU A 78 -2.23 -2.04 42.29
N LEU A 79 -1.51 -1.89 41.17
CA LEU A 79 -1.96 -2.38 39.86
C LEU A 79 -1.93 -3.90 39.81
N THR A 80 -0.89 -4.53 40.36
CA THR A 80 -0.80 -6.00 40.49
C THR A 80 -2.01 -6.54 41.24
N ASN A 81 -2.35 -5.95 42.39
CA ASN A 81 -3.49 -6.37 43.19
C ASN A 81 -4.82 -6.23 42.42
N VAL A 82 -5.01 -5.13 41.68
CA VAL A 82 -6.20 -4.94 40.85
C VAL A 82 -6.31 -6.01 39.75
N LEU A 83 -5.20 -6.34 39.09
CA LEU A 83 -5.19 -7.35 38.02
C LEU A 83 -5.44 -8.76 38.56
N GLU A 84 -4.90 -9.12 39.72
CA GLU A 84 -5.16 -10.41 40.36
C GLU A 84 -6.63 -10.55 40.76
N ILE A 85 -7.23 -9.51 41.36
CA ILE A 85 -8.66 -9.49 41.70
C ILE A 85 -9.51 -9.61 40.43
N SER A 86 -9.16 -8.86 39.38
CA SER A 86 -9.81 -8.90 38.08
C SER A 86 -9.79 -10.32 37.49
N ASN A 87 -8.64 -11.01 37.54
CA ASN A 87 -8.49 -12.38 37.05
C ASN A 87 -9.37 -13.38 37.81
N ILE A 88 -9.46 -13.24 39.14
CA ILE A 88 -10.36 -14.06 39.96
C ILE A 88 -11.82 -13.83 39.57
N VAL A 89 -12.22 -12.57 39.37
CA VAL A 89 -13.59 -12.21 38.94
C VAL A 89 -13.90 -12.83 37.58
N PHE A 90 -13.03 -12.68 36.58
CA PHE A 90 -13.25 -13.26 35.25
C PHE A 90 -13.29 -14.79 35.27
N THR A 91 -12.37 -15.42 36.00
CA THR A 91 -12.35 -16.87 36.16
C THR A 91 -13.66 -17.36 36.78
N SER A 92 -14.15 -16.70 37.83
CA SER A 92 -15.43 -17.04 38.45
C SER A 92 -16.61 -16.87 37.48
N MET A 93 -16.59 -15.83 36.65
CA MET A 93 -17.63 -15.56 35.65
C MET A 93 -17.65 -16.65 34.55
N PHE A 94 -16.49 -17.09 34.06
CA PHE A 94 -16.41 -18.18 33.05
C PHE A 94 -16.80 -19.54 33.64
N VAL A 95 -16.46 -19.82 34.90
CA VAL A 95 -16.94 -21.02 35.59
C VAL A 95 -18.45 -21.00 35.74
N LEU A 96 -19.04 -19.84 36.06
CA LEU A 96 -20.50 -19.67 36.11
C LEU A 96 -21.16 -19.81 34.73
N GLU A 97 -20.55 -19.27 33.67
CA GLU A 97 -21.00 -19.47 32.29
C GLU A 97 -21.04 -20.96 31.94
N MET A 98 -19.94 -21.68 32.15
CA MET A 98 -19.87 -23.12 31.92
C MET A 98 -20.91 -23.88 32.76
N GLY A 99 -21.11 -23.47 34.01
CA GLY A 99 -22.16 -24.00 34.88
C GLY A 99 -23.58 -23.79 34.32
N PHE A 100 -23.90 -22.57 33.85
CA PHE A 100 -25.20 -22.28 33.23
C PHE A 100 -25.41 -23.05 31.92
N MET A 101 -24.38 -23.19 31.09
CA MET A 101 -24.41 -24.00 29.87
C MET A 101 -24.72 -25.46 30.18
N LEU A 102 -24.00 -26.04 31.16
CA LEU A 102 -24.22 -27.42 31.60
C LEU A 102 -25.62 -27.64 32.20
N LEU A 103 -26.13 -26.67 32.96
CA LEU A 103 -27.48 -26.74 33.54
C LEU A 103 -28.59 -26.56 32.49
N ALA A 104 -28.37 -25.72 31.47
CA ALA A 104 -29.32 -25.49 30.38
C ALA A 104 -29.37 -26.69 29.42
N PHE A 105 -28.22 -27.17 28.94
CA PHE A 105 -28.14 -28.23 27.91
C PHE A 105 -28.03 -29.65 28.48
N GLY A 106 -27.59 -29.82 29.73
CA GLY A 106 -27.42 -31.12 30.39
C GLY A 106 -26.02 -31.73 30.21
N PHE A 107 -25.65 -32.68 31.07
CA PHE A 107 -24.29 -33.26 31.18
C PHE A 107 -23.84 -34.13 29.98
N PHE A 108 -24.73 -34.48 29.05
CA PHE A 108 -24.45 -35.45 27.97
C PHE A 108 -24.29 -34.81 26.58
N TRP A 109 -23.58 -33.68 26.50
CA TRP A 109 -23.35 -32.96 25.24
C TRP A 109 -21.84 -32.73 24.98
N ILE A 110 -21.05 -33.80 24.97
CA ILE A 110 -19.64 -33.81 24.49
C ILE A 110 -19.58 -34.30 23.02
N HIS A 111 -20.69 -34.23 22.28
CA HIS A 111 -20.65 -34.41 20.83
C HIS A 111 -21.20 -33.15 20.14
N PRO A 112 -20.37 -32.41 19.39
CA PRO A 112 -20.85 -31.26 18.64
C PRO A 112 -21.78 -31.78 17.53
N LYS A 113 -23.05 -31.39 17.56
CA LYS A 113 -23.85 -31.40 16.33
C LYS A 113 -23.38 -30.23 15.48
N PRO A 114 -23.08 -30.42 14.18
CA PRO A 114 -22.80 -29.31 13.30
C PRO A 114 -24.00 -28.37 13.30
N VAL A 115 -23.76 -27.10 13.61
CA VAL A 115 -24.71 -26.02 13.38
C VAL A 115 -25.01 -26.05 11.89
N ASN A 116 -26.21 -26.51 11.53
CA ASN A 116 -26.69 -26.44 10.16
C ASN A 116 -26.97 -24.97 9.87
N THR A 117 -26.03 -24.29 9.24
CA THR A 117 -26.10 -22.88 8.81
C THR A 117 -27.11 -22.63 7.69
N ARG A 118 -27.99 -23.59 7.37
CA ARG A 118 -28.86 -23.53 6.18
C ARG A 118 -30.23 -22.87 6.39
N SER A 119 -30.53 -22.35 7.58
CA SER A 119 -31.77 -21.61 7.85
C SER A 119 -31.55 -20.17 8.34
N LYS A 120 -30.34 -19.62 8.14
CA LYS A 120 -30.01 -18.21 8.45
C LYS A 120 -29.65 -17.36 7.22
N ASP A 121 -29.81 -17.89 6.01
CA ASP A 121 -29.50 -17.17 4.76
C ASP A 121 -30.69 -16.35 4.20
N LYS A 122 -31.69 -16.00 5.02
CA LYS A 122 -32.85 -15.21 4.55
C LYS A 122 -33.30 -14.05 5.45
N GLU A 123 -32.60 -13.76 6.54
CA GLU A 123 -32.95 -12.62 7.41
C GLU A 123 -31.81 -11.62 7.68
N ASP A 124 -30.62 -11.79 7.09
CA ASP A 124 -29.48 -10.87 7.27
C ASP A 124 -29.20 -9.99 6.03
N LEU A 125 -30.26 -9.50 5.35
CA LEU A 125 -30.14 -8.55 4.22
C LEU A 125 -30.71 -7.16 4.49
N ASP A 126 -31.32 -6.93 5.66
CA ASP A 126 -31.78 -5.62 6.10
C ASP A 126 -31.21 -5.36 7.50
N ASP A 127 -30.00 -4.79 7.56
CA ASP A 127 -29.59 -3.84 8.61
C ASP A 127 -28.06 -3.66 8.53
N ASP A 128 -27.63 -2.81 7.59
CA ASP A 128 -26.40 -2.01 7.72
C ASP A 128 -26.43 -0.88 6.68
N ILE A 129 -27.50 -0.08 6.73
CA ILE A 129 -27.41 1.30 6.30
C ILE A 129 -27.20 2.09 7.59
N ASP A 130 -25.93 2.24 7.94
CA ASP A 130 -25.46 3.30 8.82
C ASP A 130 -25.86 4.63 8.16
N TYR A 131 -27.11 5.04 8.39
CA TYR A 131 -27.56 6.38 8.12
C TYR A 131 -26.76 7.26 9.06
N SER A 132 -25.64 7.77 8.53
CA SER A 132 -24.79 8.77 9.17
C SER A 132 -25.70 9.77 9.90
N LEU A 133 -25.36 10.09 11.15
CA LEU A 133 -25.98 11.17 11.91
C LEU A 133 -26.21 12.43 11.05
N CYS A 134 -25.31 12.65 10.08
CA CYS A 134 -25.41 13.65 9.01
C CYS A 134 -26.70 13.58 8.19
N PHE A 135 -27.19 12.41 7.78
CA PHE A 135 -28.45 12.26 7.04
C PHE A 135 -29.67 12.59 7.90
N ARG A 136 -29.69 12.20 9.18
CA ARG A 136 -30.77 12.57 10.11
C ARG A 136 -30.78 14.08 10.41
N ILE A 137 -29.60 14.68 10.57
CA ILE A 137 -29.44 16.13 10.75
C ILE A 137 -29.84 16.87 9.47
N GLN A 138 -29.42 16.39 8.30
CA GLN A 138 -29.76 16.97 6.99
C GLN A 138 -31.27 16.93 6.73
N LYS A 139 -31.94 15.82 7.03
CA LYS A 139 -33.39 15.66 6.88
C LYS A 139 -34.18 16.51 7.88
N MET A 140 -33.66 16.71 9.09
CA MET A 140 -34.22 17.64 10.08
C MET A 140 -34.03 19.11 9.67
N LEU A 141 -32.92 19.44 9.01
CA LEU A 141 -32.62 20.78 8.51
C LEU A 141 -33.44 21.14 7.26
N GLU A 142 -33.82 20.14 6.46
CA GLU A 142 -34.67 20.29 5.26
C GLU A 142 -36.09 20.77 5.59
N VAL A 143 -36.62 20.43 6.77
CA VAL A 143 -37.95 20.84 7.27
C VAL A 143 -38.01 22.32 7.65
N TYR A 144 -36.86 22.97 7.89
CA TYR A 144 -36.75 24.38 8.27
C TYR A 144 -36.30 25.30 7.12
N ARG A 145 -36.30 24.83 5.87
CA ARG A 145 -35.91 25.67 4.72
C ARG A 145 -37.00 26.71 4.42
N PRO A 146 -36.67 28.01 4.42
CA PRO A 146 -37.63 29.05 4.05
C PRO A 146 -37.79 29.17 2.51
N ASP A 147 -38.99 29.51 2.04
CA ASP A 147 -39.40 29.51 0.61
C ASP A 147 -38.52 30.36 -0.35
N TRP A 148 -37.83 31.38 0.17
CA TRP A 148 -36.89 32.20 -0.61
C TRP A 148 -35.58 31.46 -0.96
N CYS A 149 -35.32 30.32 -0.31
CA CYS A 149 -34.16 29.48 -0.55
C CYS A 149 -34.39 28.51 -1.72
N GLU A 150 -35.63 28.06 -1.94
CA GLU A 150 -36.02 27.19 -3.06
C GLU A 150 -35.96 27.93 -4.41
N THR A 151 -36.37 29.20 -4.44
CA THR A 151 -36.34 30.04 -5.66
C THR A 151 -34.93 30.53 -6.04
N ARG A 152 -33.93 30.34 -5.17
CA ARG A 152 -32.53 30.77 -5.37
C ARG A 152 -31.51 29.63 -5.30
N GLU A 153 -31.92 28.36 -5.33
CA GLU A 153 -31.00 27.21 -5.29
C GLU A 153 -29.94 27.25 -6.40
N ASP A 154 -30.30 27.78 -7.56
CA ASP A 154 -29.38 27.88 -8.69
C ASP A 154 -28.37 29.03 -8.58
N TRP A 155 -28.51 29.96 -7.63
CA TRP A 155 -27.66 31.15 -7.49
C TRP A 155 -26.38 30.82 -6.70
N SER A 156 -25.20 31.15 -7.24
CA SER A 156 -23.97 30.99 -6.46
C SER A 156 -23.84 32.12 -5.43
N ILE A 157 -23.61 31.73 -4.16
CA ILE A 157 -23.52 32.63 -2.98
C ILE A 157 -24.80 33.49 -2.80
N PHE A 158 -25.95 33.09 -3.36
CA PHE A 158 -27.19 33.89 -3.39
C PHE A 158 -27.06 35.27 -4.06
N LEU A 159 -25.92 35.58 -4.68
CA LEU A 159 -25.59 36.88 -5.29
C LEU A 159 -25.51 36.79 -6.82
N PHE A 160 -25.07 35.65 -7.36
CA PHE A 160 -24.82 35.49 -8.80
C PHE A 160 -25.85 34.53 -9.44
N SER A 161 -26.81 35.12 -10.17
CA SER A 161 -27.75 34.37 -11.02
C SER A 161 -27.02 33.49 -12.07
N PRO A 162 -27.58 32.32 -12.46
CA PRO A 162 -27.06 31.49 -13.55
C PRO A 162 -26.87 32.22 -14.89
N ARG A 163 -27.61 33.31 -15.10
CA ARG A 163 -27.53 34.16 -16.30
C ARG A 163 -26.50 35.28 -16.22
N ASN A 164 -25.79 35.43 -15.08
CA ASN A 164 -24.82 36.49 -14.92
C ASN A 164 -23.58 36.24 -15.79
N LYS A 165 -23.18 37.24 -16.58
CA LYS A 165 -22.03 37.17 -17.50
C LYS A 165 -20.73 36.82 -16.77
N PHE A 166 -20.57 37.27 -15.53
CA PHE A 166 -19.40 36.96 -14.71
C PHE A 166 -19.29 35.47 -14.38
N ARG A 167 -20.40 34.84 -13.96
CA ARG A 167 -20.44 33.40 -13.67
C ARG A 167 -20.20 32.55 -14.91
N GLN A 168 -20.79 32.95 -16.05
CA GLN A 168 -20.56 32.28 -17.34
C GLN A 168 -19.11 32.39 -17.80
N MET A 169 -18.47 33.54 -17.58
CA MET A 169 -17.04 33.72 -17.82
C MET A 169 -16.20 32.80 -16.93
N CYS A 170 -16.46 32.75 -15.62
CA CYS A 170 -15.77 31.82 -14.71
C CYS A 170 -15.95 30.36 -15.13
N GLN A 171 -17.15 29.97 -15.54
CA GLN A 171 -17.44 28.63 -16.03
C GLN A 171 -16.70 28.32 -17.33
N SER A 172 -16.59 29.30 -18.24
CA SER A 172 -15.82 29.17 -19.47
C SER A 172 -14.31 29.03 -19.21
N ILE A 173 -13.79 29.73 -18.19
CA ILE A 173 -12.38 29.63 -17.78
C ILE A 173 -12.09 28.24 -17.21
N ILE A 174 -12.93 27.76 -16.29
CA ILE A 174 -12.76 26.44 -15.65
C ILE A 174 -12.92 25.30 -16.64
N ALA A 175 -13.82 25.43 -17.62
CA ALA A 175 -14.03 24.41 -18.65
C ALA A 175 -12.86 24.29 -19.64
N HIS A 176 -11.96 25.27 -19.70
CA HIS A 176 -10.87 25.27 -20.65
C HIS A 176 -9.74 24.31 -20.24
N LYS A 177 -9.31 23.41 -21.15
CA LYS A 177 -8.28 22.40 -20.85
C LYS A 177 -6.94 22.98 -20.39
N LEU A 178 -6.58 24.20 -20.80
CA LEU A 178 -5.35 24.85 -20.33
C LEU A 178 -5.41 25.27 -18.86
N PHE A 179 -6.61 25.49 -18.30
CA PHE A 179 -6.75 25.88 -16.90
C PHE A 179 -6.16 24.82 -15.98
N ASP A 180 -6.48 23.54 -16.22
CA ASP A 180 -5.95 22.42 -15.44
C ASP A 180 -4.42 22.30 -15.57
N TYR A 181 -3.86 22.49 -16.78
CA TYR A 181 -2.41 22.48 -16.98
C TYR A 181 -1.71 23.64 -16.28
N ILE A 182 -2.29 24.85 -16.31
CA ILE A 182 -1.75 26.04 -15.64
C ILE A 182 -1.73 25.83 -14.12
N VAL A 183 -2.85 25.35 -13.54
CA VAL A 183 -2.91 25.07 -12.11
C VAL A 183 -1.91 23.97 -11.72
N LEU A 184 -1.76 22.92 -12.53
CA LEU A 184 -0.78 21.86 -12.30
C LEU A 184 0.67 22.40 -12.28
N VAL A 185 1.01 23.33 -13.18
CA VAL A 185 2.32 24.00 -13.19
C VAL A 185 2.56 24.78 -11.89
N PHE A 186 1.56 25.50 -11.38
CA PHE A 186 1.67 26.19 -10.10
C PHE A 186 1.79 25.24 -8.92
N ILE A 187 1.07 24.11 -8.93
CA ILE A 187 1.23 23.07 -7.89
C ILE A 187 2.66 22.51 -7.93
N PHE A 188 3.17 22.16 -9.10
CA PHE A 188 4.53 21.62 -9.23
C PHE A 188 5.61 22.62 -8.79
N SER A 189 5.47 23.88 -9.20
CA SER A 189 6.36 24.97 -8.76
C SER A 189 6.30 25.17 -7.24
N ASN A 190 5.11 25.07 -6.62
CA ASN A 190 4.99 25.12 -5.17
C ASN A 190 5.66 23.93 -4.47
N CYS A 191 5.56 22.71 -5.02
CA CYS A 191 6.28 21.56 -4.50
C CYS A 191 7.80 21.78 -4.56
N ILE A 192 8.33 22.37 -5.64
CA ILE A 192 9.76 22.72 -5.73
C ILE A 192 10.15 23.66 -4.59
N THR A 193 9.33 24.67 -4.28
CA THR A 193 9.65 25.58 -3.15
C THR A 193 9.68 24.88 -1.79
N VAL A 194 8.81 23.89 -1.56
CA VAL A 194 8.85 23.07 -0.33
C VAL A 194 10.11 22.20 -0.28
N ALA A 195 10.53 21.64 -1.41
CA ALA A 195 11.76 20.83 -1.46
C ALA A 195 13.05 21.64 -1.29
N LEU A 196 13.00 22.95 -1.58
CA LEU A 196 14.13 23.86 -1.34
C LEU A 196 14.21 24.31 0.13
N GLU A 197 13.17 24.11 0.93
CA GLU A 197 13.15 24.52 2.34
C GLU A 197 14.12 23.64 3.15
N ARG A 198 15.07 24.28 3.84
CA ARG A 198 16.08 23.64 4.69
C ARG A 198 16.04 24.26 6.09
N PRO A 199 16.32 23.49 7.16
CA PRO A 199 16.20 23.99 8.54
C PRO A 199 17.17 25.14 8.86
N LYS A 200 18.41 25.09 8.33
CA LYS A 200 19.47 26.07 8.65
C LYS A 200 19.59 27.23 7.65
N ILE A 201 18.49 27.85 7.27
CA ILE A 201 18.55 29.07 6.43
C ILE A 201 18.76 30.30 7.33
N LEU A 202 19.76 31.15 7.03
CA LEU A 202 20.01 32.39 7.77
C LEU A 202 18.82 33.35 7.67
N GLN A 203 18.47 34.02 8.78
CA GLN A 203 17.46 35.09 8.77
C GLN A 203 17.98 36.27 7.92
N GLY A 204 17.25 36.63 6.87
CA GLY A 204 17.60 37.71 5.94
C GLY A 204 18.31 37.29 4.65
N SER A 205 18.57 35.99 4.43
CA SER A 205 19.10 35.53 3.15
C SER A 205 18.09 35.76 2.01
N LEU A 206 18.59 36.01 0.79
CA LEU A 206 17.75 36.13 -0.41
C LEU A 206 16.89 34.88 -0.62
N GLU A 207 17.40 33.71 -0.22
CA GLU A 207 16.67 32.43 -0.25
C GLU A 207 15.44 32.44 0.66
N ARG A 208 15.56 32.88 1.92
CA ARG A 208 14.42 32.98 2.85
C ARG A 208 13.37 33.98 2.37
N VAL A 209 13.82 35.11 1.82
CA VAL A 209 12.93 36.12 1.24
C VAL A 209 12.20 35.55 0.03
N PHE A 210 12.90 34.87 -0.88
CA PHE A 210 12.32 34.22 -2.05
C PHE A 210 11.26 33.17 -1.68
N LEU A 211 11.54 32.29 -0.71
CA LEU A 211 10.60 31.27 -0.24
C LEU A 211 9.35 31.90 0.39
N THR A 212 9.52 32.97 1.17
CA THR A 212 8.41 33.69 1.82
C THR A 212 7.51 34.37 0.78
N ILE A 213 8.09 35.11 -0.17
CA ILE A 213 7.35 35.78 -1.24
C ILE A 213 6.63 34.74 -2.11
N SER A 214 7.32 33.66 -2.48
CA SER A 214 6.74 32.59 -3.28
C SER A 214 5.53 31.97 -2.56
N ASN A 215 5.62 31.73 -1.25
CA ASN A 215 4.50 31.20 -0.46
C ASN A 215 3.26 32.11 -0.49
N TYR A 216 3.44 33.43 -0.44
CA TYR A 216 2.34 34.39 -0.58
C TYR A 216 1.73 34.35 -1.99
N ILE A 217 2.56 34.35 -3.04
CA ILE A 217 2.11 34.31 -4.43
C ILE A 217 1.28 33.04 -4.69
N PHE A 218 1.80 31.87 -4.29
CA PHE A 218 1.08 30.61 -4.47
C PHE A 218 -0.24 30.60 -3.70
N THR A 219 -0.25 31.06 -2.44
CA THR A 219 -1.49 31.11 -1.64
C THR A 219 -2.52 32.03 -2.30
N ALA A 220 -2.12 33.19 -2.81
CA ALA A 220 -3.01 34.09 -3.55
C ALA A 220 -3.60 33.45 -4.81
N ILE A 221 -2.77 32.75 -5.60
CA ILE A 221 -3.22 32.02 -6.80
C ILE A 221 -4.27 30.97 -6.42
N PHE A 222 -4.04 30.20 -5.36
CA PHE A 222 -4.96 29.13 -4.95
C PHE A 222 -6.24 29.65 -4.31
N VAL A 223 -6.20 30.79 -3.62
CA VAL A 223 -7.42 31.50 -3.19
C VAL A 223 -8.20 32.01 -4.41
N GLY A 224 -7.51 32.59 -5.40
CA GLY A 224 -8.13 32.97 -6.67
C GLY A 224 -8.78 31.79 -7.39
N GLU A 225 -8.11 30.64 -7.41
CA GLU A 225 -8.65 29.42 -7.98
C GLU A 225 -9.90 28.91 -7.22
N MET A 226 -9.86 28.89 -5.89
CA MET A 226 -10.97 28.51 -5.03
C MET A 226 -12.17 29.43 -5.25
N THR A 227 -11.96 30.74 -5.28
CA THR A 227 -13.03 31.73 -5.49
C THR A 227 -13.67 31.58 -6.87
N LEU A 228 -12.89 31.37 -7.94
CA LEU A 228 -13.42 31.08 -9.28
C LEU A 228 -14.33 29.84 -9.28
N LYS A 229 -13.90 28.77 -8.62
CA LYS A 229 -14.70 27.54 -8.49
C LYS A 229 -15.98 27.76 -7.68
N VAL A 230 -15.91 28.44 -6.54
CA VAL A 230 -17.09 28.73 -5.70
C VAL A 230 -18.10 29.61 -6.44
N VAL A 231 -17.64 30.62 -7.20
CA VAL A 231 -18.52 31.47 -8.02
C VAL A 231 -19.16 30.68 -9.16
N SER A 232 -18.42 29.77 -9.81
CA SER A 232 -18.95 28.96 -10.91
C SER A 232 -19.94 27.89 -10.43
N MET A 233 -19.58 27.14 -9.40
CA MET A 233 -20.26 25.91 -8.94
C MET A 233 -21.30 26.15 -7.83
N GLY A 234 -21.20 27.27 -7.10
CA GLY A 234 -21.95 27.48 -5.86
C GLY A 234 -21.22 26.91 -4.64
N PHE A 235 -21.48 27.49 -3.46
CA PHE A 235 -20.76 27.13 -2.23
C PHE A 235 -21.30 25.82 -1.61
N TYR A 236 -22.59 25.81 -1.23
CA TYR A 236 -23.21 24.71 -0.48
C TYR A 236 -24.49 24.15 -1.13
N MET A 237 -25.34 25.01 -1.70
CA MET A 237 -26.63 24.61 -2.29
C MET A 237 -26.52 24.42 -3.81
N GLY A 238 -27.17 23.37 -4.33
CA GLY A 238 -27.15 22.96 -5.74
C GLY A 238 -26.48 21.59 -5.97
N GLU A 239 -26.94 20.86 -7.00
CA GLU A 239 -26.43 19.50 -7.33
C GLU A 239 -24.93 19.47 -7.66
N LYS A 240 -24.38 20.60 -8.12
CA LYS A 240 -22.96 20.75 -8.50
C LYS A 240 -22.16 21.62 -7.53
N ALA A 241 -22.60 21.78 -6.28
CA ALA A 241 -21.95 22.65 -5.30
C ALA A 241 -20.49 22.23 -4.99
N TYR A 242 -19.65 23.23 -4.69
CA TYR A 242 -18.23 23.05 -4.39
C TYR A 242 -17.99 22.05 -3.25
N LEU A 243 -18.70 22.20 -2.13
CA LEU A 243 -18.53 21.38 -0.93
C LEU A 243 -19.04 19.93 -1.09
N ARG A 244 -19.81 19.63 -2.13
CA ARG A 244 -20.31 18.27 -2.38
C ARG A 244 -19.25 17.35 -2.97
N SER A 245 -18.19 17.91 -3.58
CA SER A 245 -17.07 17.13 -4.11
C SER A 245 -15.96 17.01 -3.07
N SER A 246 -15.65 15.79 -2.63
CA SER A 246 -14.59 15.52 -1.64
C SER A 246 -13.22 16.07 -2.07
N TRP A 247 -12.93 16.11 -3.38
CA TRP A 247 -11.68 16.64 -3.92
C TRP A 247 -11.59 18.16 -3.83
N ASN A 248 -12.72 18.86 -4.03
CA ASN A 248 -12.78 20.30 -3.84
C ASN A 248 -12.69 20.66 -2.34
N VAL A 249 -13.30 19.85 -1.46
CA VAL A 249 -13.16 20.02 0.00
C VAL A 249 -11.71 19.88 0.44
N LEU A 250 -10.97 18.89 -0.10
CA LEU A 250 -9.52 18.73 0.16
C LEU A 250 -8.72 19.97 -0.29
N ASP A 251 -8.93 20.44 -1.52
CA ASP A 251 -8.26 21.64 -2.04
C ASP A 251 -8.59 22.87 -1.17
N GLY A 252 -9.86 23.04 -0.78
CA GLY A 252 -10.33 24.13 0.07
C GLY A 252 -9.73 24.08 1.49
N PHE A 253 -9.65 22.89 2.09
CA PHE A 253 -8.98 22.67 3.37
C PHE A 253 -7.51 23.08 3.31
N LEU A 254 -6.79 22.68 2.25
CA LEU A 254 -5.39 23.04 2.07
C LEU A 254 -5.19 24.55 1.83
N VAL A 255 -6.14 25.24 1.20
CA VAL A 255 -6.10 26.70 1.05
C VAL A 255 -6.34 27.38 2.40
N PHE A 256 -7.30 26.88 3.17
CA PHE A 256 -7.64 27.39 4.49
C PHE A 256 -6.47 27.27 5.48
N VAL A 257 -5.77 26.12 5.51
CA VAL A 257 -4.56 25.94 6.32
C VAL A 257 -3.49 26.99 5.96
N SER A 258 -3.26 27.24 4.67
CA SER A 258 -2.30 28.27 4.23
C SER A 258 -2.72 29.70 4.60
N LEU A 259 -4.02 30.00 4.65
CA LEU A 259 -4.51 31.31 5.11
C LEU A 259 -4.30 31.50 6.61
N ILE A 260 -4.67 30.50 7.42
CA ILE A 260 -4.42 30.53 8.88
C ILE A 260 -2.95 30.78 9.15
N ASP A 261 -2.10 30.05 8.44
CA ASP A 261 -0.66 30.15 8.58
C ASP A 261 -0.11 31.57 8.32
N ILE A 262 -0.58 32.25 7.28
CA ILE A 262 -0.24 33.65 7.00
C ILE A 262 -0.72 34.56 8.14
N VAL A 263 -1.97 34.39 8.59
CA VAL A 263 -2.55 35.21 9.67
C VAL A 263 -1.76 35.05 10.96
N VAL A 264 -1.38 33.82 11.34
CA VAL A 264 -0.58 33.56 12.54
C VAL A 264 0.83 34.12 12.40
N SER A 265 1.43 34.06 11.21
CA SER A 265 2.74 34.66 10.91
C SER A 265 2.73 36.19 11.09
N MET A 266 1.65 36.86 10.69
CA MET A 266 1.48 38.32 10.84
C MET A 266 1.14 38.75 12.27
N ALA A 267 0.44 37.90 13.04
CA ALA A 267 -0.05 38.24 14.38
C ALA A 267 1.04 38.21 15.49
N GLY A 268 2.27 37.76 15.20
CA GLY A 268 3.43 37.92 16.09
C GLY A 268 3.35 37.28 17.49
N GLY A 269 2.38 36.38 17.74
CA GLY A 269 2.09 35.87 19.08
C GLY A 269 3.00 34.73 19.55
N ALA A 270 3.93 35.02 20.48
CA ALA A 270 4.89 34.07 21.06
C ALA A 270 4.28 32.85 21.79
N LYS A 271 2.99 32.89 22.18
CA LYS A 271 2.30 31.75 22.85
C LYS A 271 1.80 30.66 21.87
N ILE A 272 2.01 30.83 20.56
CA ILE A 272 1.46 29.97 19.49
C ILE A 272 2.54 29.08 18.84
N LEU A 273 3.75 29.02 19.40
CA LEU A 273 4.89 28.29 18.81
C LEU A 273 4.62 26.80 18.54
N GLY A 274 3.84 26.13 19.39
CA GLY A 274 3.45 24.73 19.17
C GLY A 274 2.47 24.55 18.01
N VAL A 275 1.46 25.41 17.91
CA VAL A 275 0.47 25.39 16.81
C VAL A 275 1.12 25.79 15.48
N LEU A 276 2.07 26.74 15.51
CA LEU A 276 2.88 27.10 14.35
C LEU A 276 3.67 25.91 13.79
N ARG A 277 4.19 25.02 14.65
CA ARG A 277 4.88 23.80 14.22
C ARG A 277 3.93 22.85 13.46
N VAL A 278 2.73 22.63 13.98
CA VAL A 278 1.72 21.78 13.31
C VAL A 278 1.24 22.39 12.00
N LEU A 279 1.01 23.71 11.96
CA LEU A 279 0.60 24.41 10.74
C LEU A 279 1.68 24.34 9.66
N ARG A 280 2.96 24.43 10.02
CA ARG A 280 4.10 24.20 9.10
C ARG A 280 4.10 22.79 8.53
N LEU A 281 3.90 21.77 9.37
CA LEU A 281 3.79 20.37 8.92
C LEU A 281 2.65 20.19 7.91
N LEU A 282 1.48 20.78 8.13
CA LEU A 282 0.36 20.67 7.20
C LEU A 282 0.65 21.30 5.82
N ARG A 283 1.60 22.24 5.69
CA ARG A 283 2.01 22.78 4.39
C ARG A 283 2.68 21.72 3.51
N THR A 284 3.32 20.71 4.10
CA THR A 284 3.92 19.58 3.37
C THR A 284 2.88 18.71 2.65
N LEU A 285 1.58 18.85 2.97
CA LEU A 285 0.47 18.13 2.33
C LEU A 285 -0.02 18.80 1.03
N ARG A 286 0.48 19.98 0.67
CA ARG A 286 0.12 20.68 -0.59
C ARG A 286 0.28 19.84 -1.87
N PRO A 287 1.28 18.94 -2.00
CA PRO A 287 1.40 18.03 -3.13
C PRO A 287 0.15 17.15 -3.35
N LEU A 288 -0.69 16.90 -2.33
CA LEU A 288 -1.94 16.14 -2.48
C LEU A 288 -2.90 16.77 -3.51
N ARG A 289 -2.78 18.07 -3.80
CA ARG A 289 -3.55 18.74 -4.85
C ARG A 289 -3.27 18.17 -6.25
N VAL A 290 -2.13 17.53 -6.48
CA VAL A 290 -1.84 16.83 -7.75
C VAL A 290 -2.87 15.72 -7.99
N ILE A 291 -3.30 15.01 -6.93
CA ILE A 291 -4.33 13.97 -7.01
C ILE A 291 -5.66 14.56 -7.48
N SER A 292 -6.03 15.76 -7.01
CA SER A 292 -7.29 16.40 -7.41
C SER A 292 -7.28 16.89 -8.87
N ARG A 293 -6.13 16.90 -9.56
CA ARG A 293 -5.99 17.33 -10.97
C ARG A 293 -5.71 16.20 -11.94
N ALA A 294 -5.03 15.14 -11.52
CA ALA A 294 -4.73 14.01 -12.38
C ALA A 294 -5.84 12.95 -12.29
N PRO A 295 -6.65 12.74 -13.36
CA PRO A 295 -7.74 11.77 -13.32
C PRO A 295 -7.26 10.32 -13.12
N GLY A 296 -6.06 9.98 -13.61
CA GLY A 296 -5.42 8.67 -13.36
C GLY A 296 -5.14 8.44 -11.87
N LEU A 297 -4.57 9.43 -11.17
CA LEU A 297 -4.33 9.34 -9.72
C LEU A 297 -5.64 9.27 -8.92
N LYS A 298 -6.68 10.04 -9.29
CA LYS A 298 -7.98 9.96 -8.62
C LYS A 298 -8.53 8.55 -8.64
N LEU A 299 -8.52 7.93 -9.82
CA LEU A 299 -8.99 6.56 -10.00
C LEU A 299 -8.18 5.59 -9.14
N VAL A 300 -6.85 5.68 -9.13
CA VAL A 300 -6.00 4.82 -8.28
C VAL A 300 -6.29 5.01 -6.80
N VAL A 301 -6.46 6.25 -6.32
CA VAL A 301 -6.75 6.51 -4.90
C VAL A 301 -8.15 6.04 -4.52
N GLU A 302 -9.15 6.24 -5.38
CA GLU A 302 -10.52 5.77 -5.14
C GLU A 302 -10.60 4.24 -5.08
N THR A 303 -9.86 3.54 -5.94
CA THR A 303 -9.80 2.07 -5.91
C THR A 303 -9.06 1.55 -4.68
N LEU A 304 -8.00 2.24 -4.22
CA LEU A 304 -7.32 1.93 -2.97
C LEU A 304 -8.23 2.16 -1.75
N ILE A 305 -8.95 3.29 -1.68
CA ILE A 305 -9.87 3.56 -0.57
C ILE A 305 -11.00 2.52 -0.53
N THR A 306 -11.52 2.12 -1.69
CA THR A 306 -12.56 1.09 -1.77
C THR A 306 -12.03 -0.28 -1.32
N SER A 307 -10.75 -0.59 -1.59
CA SER A 307 -10.12 -1.83 -1.13
C SER A 307 -9.71 -1.82 0.34
N LEU A 308 -9.68 -0.66 1.01
CA LEU A 308 -9.37 -0.57 2.46
C LEU A 308 -10.40 -1.30 3.32
N LYS A 309 -11.69 -1.31 2.96
CA LYS A 309 -12.74 -1.98 3.76
C LYS A 309 -12.48 -3.48 3.97
N PRO A 310 -12.29 -4.31 2.92
CA PRO A 310 -11.95 -5.73 3.11
C PRO A 310 -10.55 -5.93 3.71
N ILE A 311 -9.58 -5.05 3.44
CA ILE A 311 -8.26 -5.09 4.09
C ILE A 311 -8.39 -4.86 5.61
N GLY A 312 -9.28 -3.97 6.05
CA GLY A 312 -9.51 -3.69 7.47
C GLY A 312 -9.94 -4.93 8.26
N ASN A 313 -10.82 -5.77 7.69
CA ASN A 313 -11.25 -7.02 8.32
C ASN A 313 -10.08 -7.98 8.54
N ILE A 314 -9.18 -8.06 7.57
CA ILE A 314 -7.96 -8.85 7.63
C ILE A 314 -7.01 -8.30 8.70
N VAL A 315 -6.76 -6.99 8.67
CA VAL A 315 -5.87 -6.34 9.62
C VAL A 315 -6.36 -6.56 11.05
N LEU A 316 -7.66 -6.56 11.30
CA LEU A 316 -8.22 -6.88 12.61
C LEU A 316 -7.84 -8.29 13.09
N ILE A 317 -7.97 -9.30 12.22
CA ILE A 317 -7.55 -10.68 12.52
C ILE A 317 -6.04 -10.74 12.80
N CYS A 318 -5.24 -10.05 11.99
CA CYS A 318 -3.79 -9.97 12.19
C CYS A 318 -3.43 -9.28 13.52
N CYS A 319 -4.09 -8.17 13.86
CA CYS A 319 -3.91 -7.47 15.13
C CYS A 319 -4.23 -8.37 16.32
N ALA A 320 -5.28 -9.21 16.25
CA ALA A 320 -5.60 -10.17 17.30
C ALA A 320 -4.45 -11.17 17.53
N PHE A 321 -3.88 -11.74 16.47
CA PHE A 321 -2.70 -12.60 16.58
C PHE A 321 -1.47 -11.88 17.15
N PHE A 322 -1.23 -10.63 16.73
CA PHE A 322 -0.13 -9.81 17.26
C PHE A 322 -0.30 -9.55 18.76
N ILE A 323 -1.52 -9.30 19.23
CA ILE A 323 -1.80 -9.10 20.66
C ILE A 323 -1.55 -10.41 21.43
N ILE A 324 -2.01 -11.56 20.93
CA ILE A 324 -1.77 -12.87 21.58
C ILE A 324 -0.27 -13.15 21.73
N PHE A 325 0.50 -13.00 20.65
CA PHE A 325 1.96 -13.19 20.68
C PHE A 325 2.67 -12.09 21.48
N GLY A 326 2.12 -10.89 21.53
CA GLY A 326 2.61 -9.77 22.33
C GLY A 326 2.50 -10.05 23.81
N ILE A 327 1.31 -10.45 24.28
CA ILE A 327 1.08 -10.86 25.68
C ILE A 327 1.98 -12.05 26.02
N LEU A 328 2.05 -13.07 25.17
CA LEU A 328 2.92 -14.23 25.39
C LEU A 328 4.41 -13.83 25.45
N GLY A 329 4.85 -12.90 24.60
CA GLY A 329 6.21 -12.36 24.60
C GLY A 329 6.52 -11.58 25.87
N VAL A 330 5.60 -10.73 26.35
CA VAL A 330 5.74 -10.02 27.63
C VAL A 330 5.90 -11.04 28.77
N GLN A 331 5.09 -12.09 28.81
CA GLN A 331 5.22 -13.10 29.88
C GLN A 331 6.54 -13.88 29.83
N LEU A 332 7.11 -14.12 28.64
CA LEU A 332 8.38 -14.84 28.50
C LEU A 332 9.60 -13.96 28.79
N PHE A 333 9.57 -12.70 28.38
CA PHE A 333 10.77 -11.86 28.25
C PHE A 333 10.76 -10.56 29.06
N LYS A 334 9.67 -10.20 29.76
CA LYS A 334 9.61 -8.96 30.58
C LYS A 334 10.80 -8.87 31.54
N GLY A 335 11.53 -7.75 31.50
CA GLY A 335 12.67 -7.49 32.38
C GLY A 335 13.96 -8.23 32.06
N LYS A 336 13.99 -9.08 31.01
CA LYS A 336 15.17 -9.90 30.67
C LYS A 336 16.06 -9.32 29.57
N PHE A 337 15.61 -8.28 28.87
CA PHE A 337 16.31 -7.67 27.73
C PHE A 337 17.25 -6.52 28.17
N PHE A 338 17.81 -6.64 29.37
CA PHE A 338 18.79 -5.71 29.91
C PHE A 338 20.19 -6.28 29.80
N TYR A 339 21.18 -5.41 29.60
CA TYR A 339 22.58 -5.77 29.56
C TYR A 339 23.46 -4.65 30.14
N CYS A 340 24.64 -5.02 30.62
CA CYS A 340 25.64 -4.06 31.06
C CYS A 340 26.41 -3.48 29.86
N LEU A 341 26.47 -2.15 29.77
CA LEU A 341 27.24 -1.41 28.77
C LEU A 341 28.55 -0.91 29.39
N GLY A 342 29.67 -1.49 28.97
CA GLY A 342 31.02 -1.13 29.39
C GLY A 342 32.12 -1.78 28.53
N PRO A 343 33.39 -1.36 28.68
CA PRO A 343 34.52 -1.86 27.88
C PRO A 343 34.88 -3.33 28.13
N ASP A 344 34.68 -3.85 29.36
CA ASP A 344 34.88 -5.28 29.67
C ASP A 344 33.77 -5.81 30.56
N VAL A 345 32.95 -6.73 30.03
CA VAL A 345 31.76 -7.28 30.69
C VAL A 345 31.91 -8.76 31.05
N LYS A 346 33.10 -9.35 30.90
CA LYS A 346 33.30 -10.80 31.07
C LYS A 346 33.08 -11.30 32.51
N ASN A 347 33.36 -10.46 33.51
CA ASN A 347 33.23 -10.81 34.93
C ASN A 347 31.93 -10.29 35.58
N ILE A 348 31.01 -9.74 34.79
CA ILE A 348 29.76 -9.14 35.29
C ILE A 348 28.63 -10.17 35.15
N THR A 349 28.01 -10.54 36.27
CA THR A 349 26.94 -11.55 36.26
C THR A 349 25.56 -10.93 36.44
N ASN A 350 25.46 -9.87 37.26
CA ASN A 350 24.20 -9.22 37.59
C ASN A 350 24.30 -7.69 37.47
N LYS A 351 23.13 -7.03 37.50
CA LYS A 351 23.02 -5.57 37.52
C LYS A 351 23.81 -4.91 38.66
N SER A 352 23.84 -5.51 39.84
CA SER A 352 24.61 -5.01 40.98
C SER A 352 26.09 -4.86 40.64
N ASP A 353 26.66 -5.86 39.98
CA ASP A 353 28.09 -5.90 39.63
C ASP A 353 28.39 -4.84 38.56
N CYS A 354 27.48 -4.67 37.60
CA CYS A 354 27.57 -3.64 36.57
C CYS A 354 27.63 -2.23 37.19
N LEU A 355 26.74 -1.95 38.14
CA LEU A 355 26.69 -0.66 38.83
C LEU A 355 27.89 -0.45 39.77
N GLN A 356 28.43 -1.51 40.38
CA GLN A 356 29.62 -1.43 41.24
C GLN A 356 30.88 -1.03 40.47
N VAL A 357 31.02 -1.46 39.22
CA VAL A 357 32.13 -1.08 38.32
C VAL A 357 31.87 0.26 37.62
N ASN A 358 30.79 0.96 37.98
CA ASN A 358 30.36 2.24 37.41
C ASN A 358 30.03 2.16 35.89
N TYR A 359 29.50 1.02 35.46
CA TYR A 359 28.97 0.83 34.10
C TYR A 359 27.46 1.07 34.06
N LYS A 360 26.92 1.24 32.84
CA LYS A 360 25.50 1.54 32.64
C LYS A 360 24.69 0.27 32.38
N TRP A 361 23.65 0.03 33.17
CA TRP A 361 22.68 -1.04 32.93
C TRP A 361 21.57 -0.53 32.02
N VAL A 362 21.53 -1.00 30.77
CA VAL A 362 20.66 -0.49 29.71
C VAL A 362 19.79 -1.60 29.13
N HIS A 363 18.63 -1.24 28.59
CA HIS A 363 17.76 -2.18 27.89
C HIS A 363 17.98 -2.08 26.39
N HIS A 364 17.73 -3.19 25.67
CA HIS A 364 17.68 -3.15 24.22
C HIS A 364 16.51 -2.28 23.72
N LYS A 365 16.73 -1.56 22.62
CA LYS A 365 15.75 -0.67 21.96
C LYS A 365 14.42 -1.37 21.64
N TYR A 366 14.49 -2.61 21.18
CA TYR A 366 13.33 -3.48 20.96
C TYR A 366 13.27 -4.52 22.08
N ASN A 367 12.29 -4.41 22.96
CA ASN A 367 12.10 -5.28 24.13
C ASN A 367 10.63 -5.67 24.32
N PHE A 368 10.36 -6.43 25.38
CA PHE A 368 9.05 -7.00 25.72
C PHE A 368 8.60 -6.61 27.14
N ASP A 369 8.97 -5.41 27.61
CA ASP A 369 8.66 -4.98 28.98
C ASP A 369 7.18 -4.59 29.18
N ASN A 370 6.51 -4.17 28.11
CA ASN A 370 5.08 -3.88 28.07
C ASN A 370 4.50 -4.28 26.70
N LEU A 371 3.18 -4.38 26.62
CA LEU A 371 2.50 -4.79 25.38
C LEU A 371 2.82 -3.87 24.19
N GLY A 372 2.96 -2.56 24.39
CA GLY A 372 3.28 -1.62 23.31
C GLY A 372 4.67 -1.85 22.70
N GLN A 373 5.70 -2.02 23.54
CA GLN A 373 7.06 -2.34 23.11
C GLN A 373 7.13 -3.75 22.50
N ALA A 374 6.39 -4.71 23.06
CA ALA A 374 6.27 -6.05 22.49
C ALA A 374 5.64 -6.01 21.08
N LEU A 375 4.58 -5.22 20.87
CA LEU A 375 3.96 -5.02 19.55
C LEU A 375 4.93 -4.35 18.57
N MET A 376 5.73 -3.39 19.02
CA MET A 376 6.78 -2.77 18.20
C MET A 376 7.86 -3.78 17.80
N SER A 377 8.36 -4.56 18.75
CA SER A 377 9.32 -5.64 18.52
C SER A 377 8.77 -6.70 17.56
N LEU A 378 7.51 -7.11 17.72
CA LEU A 378 6.82 -8.05 16.84
C LEU A 378 6.57 -7.47 15.44
N PHE A 379 6.35 -6.17 15.32
CA PHE A 379 6.25 -5.50 14.02
C PHE A 379 7.57 -5.55 13.25
N VAL A 380 8.70 -5.32 13.93
CA VAL A 380 10.04 -5.47 13.35
C VAL A 380 10.35 -6.93 13.00
N LEU A 381 9.99 -7.88 13.86
CA LEU A 381 10.08 -9.31 13.54
C LEU A 381 9.26 -9.66 12.28
N ALA A 382 8.03 -9.16 12.19
CA ALA A 382 7.13 -9.41 11.06
C ALA A 382 7.65 -8.84 9.73
N SER A 383 8.35 -7.70 9.75
CA SER A 383 8.96 -7.11 8.54
C SER A 383 10.19 -7.88 8.06
N LYS A 384 10.73 -8.81 8.88
CA LYS A 384 11.97 -9.57 8.64
C LYS A 384 13.21 -8.66 8.51
N ASP A 385 13.12 -7.44 9.01
CA ASP A 385 14.25 -6.52 9.10
C ASP A 385 14.75 -6.45 10.55
N GLY A 386 16.04 -6.59 10.80
CA GLY A 386 16.61 -6.60 12.15
C GLY A 386 16.15 -7.74 13.09
N TRP A 387 15.34 -8.69 12.61
CA TRP A 387 14.72 -9.75 13.42
C TRP A 387 15.73 -10.69 14.11
N VAL A 388 16.89 -10.90 13.47
CA VAL A 388 17.96 -11.79 13.96
C VAL A 388 18.53 -11.29 15.29
N ASN A 389 18.70 -9.97 15.44
CA ASN A 389 19.23 -9.39 16.68
C ASN A 389 18.24 -9.57 17.83
N ILE A 390 16.95 -9.29 17.61
CA ILE A 390 15.89 -9.46 18.61
C ILE A 390 15.80 -10.94 19.04
N MET A 391 15.91 -11.86 18.08
CA MET A 391 15.92 -13.29 18.33
C MET A 391 17.11 -13.67 19.22
N TYR A 392 18.33 -13.24 18.91
CA TYR A 392 19.50 -13.54 19.73
C TYR A 392 19.38 -12.99 21.15
N HIS A 393 18.89 -11.76 21.32
CA HIS A 393 18.59 -11.22 22.66
C HIS A 393 17.59 -12.10 23.45
N GLY A 394 16.63 -12.72 22.76
CA GLY A 394 15.71 -13.69 23.38
C GLY A 394 16.33 -15.04 23.73
N LEU A 395 17.29 -15.55 22.94
CA LEU A 395 18.01 -16.81 23.22
C LEU A 395 19.01 -16.64 24.37
N ASP A 396 19.62 -15.46 24.46
CA ASP A 396 20.65 -15.13 25.44
C ASP A 396 20.05 -14.68 26.79
N ALA A 397 18.74 -14.48 26.85
CA ALA A 397 18.01 -14.09 28.05
C ALA A 397 18.10 -15.18 29.14
N VAL A 398 18.47 -14.76 30.35
CA VAL A 398 18.60 -15.63 31.53
C VAL A 398 17.45 -15.37 32.52
N GLY A 399 17.48 -14.21 33.17
CA GLY A 399 16.54 -13.80 34.19
C GLY A 399 16.49 -12.28 34.34
N VAL A 400 15.63 -11.79 35.23
CA VAL A 400 15.52 -10.36 35.52
C VAL A 400 16.77 -9.91 36.29
N ASP A 401 17.33 -8.75 35.90
CA ASP A 401 18.56 -8.17 36.46
C ASP A 401 19.83 -9.04 36.34
N GLN A 402 19.83 -10.04 35.45
CA GLN A 402 20.97 -10.90 35.14
C GLN A 402 21.58 -10.58 33.77
N GLN A 403 22.90 -10.68 33.65
CA GLN A 403 23.60 -10.45 32.39
C GLN A 403 23.24 -11.56 31.38
N PRO A 404 22.95 -11.23 30.11
CA PRO A 404 22.67 -12.23 29.08
C PRO A 404 23.87 -13.14 28.84
N ILE A 405 23.60 -14.44 28.68
CA ILE A 405 24.60 -15.47 28.42
C ILE A 405 24.28 -16.09 27.06
N THR A 406 25.27 -16.11 26.17
CA THR A 406 25.10 -16.60 24.80
C THR A 406 24.53 -18.03 24.79
N ASN A 407 23.43 -18.22 24.08
CA ASN A 407 22.76 -19.52 23.90
C ASN A 407 22.32 -20.21 25.21
N ASN A 408 21.91 -19.42 26.22
CA ASN A 408 21.40 -19.95 27.48
C ASN A 408 20.10 -20.75 27.31
N ASN A 409 19.15 -20.24 26.52
CA ASN A 409 17.86 -20.90 26.30
C ASN A 409 17.51 -21.01 24.80
N PRO A 410 18.07 -22.00 24.08
CA PRO A 410 17.82 -22.19 22.66
C PRO A 410 16.36 -22.51 22.32
N TRP A 411 15.57 -23.03 23.28
CA TRP A 411 14.16 -23.37 23.05
C TRP A 411 13.28 -22.15 22.77
N MET A 412 13.69 -20.96 23.22
CA MET A 412 13.00 -19.71 22.91
C MET A 412 12.98 -19.40 21.40
N LEU A 413 13.83 -20.06 20.61
CA LEU A 413 13.77 -20.02 19.15
C LEU A 413 12.39 -20.43 18.61
N LEU A 414 11.69 -21.38 19.27
CA LEU A 414 10.37 -21.83 18.85
C LEU A 414 9.33 -20.70 18.87
N TYR A 415 9.43 -19.77 19.82
CA TYR A 415 8.57 -18.59 19.87
C TYR A 415 8.76 -17.72 18.61
N PHE A 416 10.00 -17.37 18.27
CA PHE A 416 10.28 -16.51 17.12
C PHE A 416 9.94 -17.18 15.79
N ILE A 417 10.30 -18.46 15.61
CA ILE A 417 10.03 -19.20 14.37
C ILE A 417 8.53 -19.44 14.19
N SER A 418 7.79 -19.80 15.25
CA SER A 418 6.34 -19.99 15.16
C SER A 418 5.63 -18.69 14.79
N PHE A 419 6.01 -17.56 15.41
CA PHE A 419 5.49 -16.24 15.06
C PHE A 419 5.78 -15.88 13.60
N LEU A 420 7.03 -16.03 13.14
CA LEU A 420 7.42 -15.72 11.77
C LEU A 420 6.69 -16.59 10.73
N LEU A 421 6.50 -17.88 11.01
CA LEU A 421 5.74 -18.77 10.11
C LEU A 421 4.27 -18.36 10.02
N ILE A 422 3.62 -18.13 11.17
CA ILE A 422 2.22 -17.73 11.21
C ILE A 422 2.04 -16.39 10.50
N VAL A 423 2.81 -15.36 10.84
CA VAL A 423 2.67 -14.02 10.26
C VAL A 423 3.05 -13.99 8.79
N SER A 424 4.14 -14.67 8.38
CA SER A 424 4.53 -14.73 6.98
C SER A 424 3.52 -15.48 6.13
N PHE A 425 2.85 -16.51 6.67
CA PHE A 425 1.82 -17.25 5.95
C PHE A 425 0.49 -16.49 5.92
N PHE A 426 0.08 -15.91 7.05
CA PHE A 426 -1.23 -15.28 7.20
C PHE A 426 -1.24 -13.87 6.62
N VAL A 427 -0.30 -12.99 7.00
CA VAL A 427 -0.35 -11.56 6.62
C VAL A 427 -0.06 -11.37 5.14
N LEU A 428 1.07 -11.89 4.64
CA LEU A 428 1.48 -11.64 3.24
C LEU A 428 0.54 -12.32 2.24
N ASN A 429 0.18 -13.58 2.45
CA ASN A 429 -0.65 -14.31 1.48
C ASN A 429 -2.11 -13.84 1.50
N MET A 430 -2.68 -13.53 2.67
CA MET A 430 -4.06 -13.05 2.77
C MET A 430 -4.18 -11.61 2.26
N PHE A 431 -3.21 -10.75 2.54
CA PHE A 431 -3.18 -9.39 2.00
C PHE A 431 -3.07 -9.40 0.48
N VAL A 432 -2.12 -10.17 -0.08
CA VAL A 432 -1.99 -10.33 -1.54
C VAL A 432 -3.28 -10.91 -2.13
N GLY A 433 -3.88 -11.92 -1.47
CA GLY A 433 -5.15 -12.52 -1.91
C GLY A 433 -6.29 -11.50 -2.04
N VAL A 434 -6.52 -10.67 -1.01
CA VAL A 434 -7.59 -9.66 -1.05
C VAL A 434 -7.29 -8.49 -1.98
N VAL A 435 -6.03 -8.06 -2.07
CA VAL A 435 -5.64 -7.04 -3.06
C VAL A 435 -5.87 -7.55 -4.47
N VAL A 436 -5.48 -8.80 -4.76
CA VAL A 436 -5.69 -9.44 -6.07
C VAL A 436 -7.18 -9.59 -6.37
N GLU A 437 -7.99 -10.05 -5.41
CA GLU A 437 -9.44 -10.16 -5.60
C GLU A 437 -10.11 -8.80 -5.88
N ASN A 438 -9.75 -7.76 -5.12
CA ASN A 438 -10.27 -6.41 -5.33
C ASN A 438 -9.79 -5.81 -6.65
N PHE A 439 -8.54 -6.05 -7.02
CA PHE A 439 -8.01 -5.61 -8.29
C PHE A 439 -8.76 -6.29 -9.45
N HIS A 440 -9.05 -7.59 -9.34
CA HIS A 440 -9.87 -8.31 -10.32
C HIS A 440 -11.29 -7.72 -10.43
N LYS A 441 -11.97 -7.45 -9.31
CA LYS A 441 -13.31 -6.80 -9.31
C LYS A 441 -13.28 -5.44 -9.99
N CYS A 442 -12.29 -4.61 -9.67
CA CYS A 442 -12.16 -3.28 -10.26
C CYS A 442 -11.80 -3.34 -11.76
N ARG A 443 -10.95 -4.30 -12.14
CA ARG A 443 -10.54 -4.51 -13.53
C ARG A 443 -11.69 -5.01 -14.39
N GLN A 444 -12.61 -5.83 -13.87
CA GLN A 444 -13.78 -6.31 -14.63
C GLN A 444 -14.65 -5.17 -15.15
N HIS A 445 -14.92 -4.13 -14.35
CA HIS A 445 -15.69 -2.96 -14.80
C HIS A 445 -14.97 -2.15 -15.89
N GLN A 446 -13.65 -1.98 -15.78
CA GLN A 446 -12.84 -1.28 -16.77
C GLN A 446 -12.65 -2.10 -18.06
N GLU A 447 -12.53 -3.43 -17.93
CA GLU A 447 -12.33 -4.34 -19.05
C GLU A 447 -13.51 -4.34 -20.02
N VAL A 448 -14.74 -4.19 -19.54
CA VAL A 448 -15.92 -4.13 -20.43
C VAL A 448 -15.88 -2.89 -21.33
N GLU A 449 -15.55 -1.73 -20.77
CA GLU A 449 -15.41 -0.48 -21.55
C GLU A 449 -14.16 -0.46 -22.43
N GLU A 450 -13.05 -1.03 -21.96
CA GLU A 450 -11.86 -1.19 -22.78
C GLU A 450 -12.05 -2.22 -23.90
N ALA A 451 -12.74 -3.33 -23.64
CA ALA A 451 -13.03 -4.37 -24.63
C ALA A 451 -13.83 -3.79 -25.79
N LYS A 452 -14.89 -3.01 -25.51
CA LYS A 452 -15.65 -2.27 -26.54
C LYS A 452 -14.73 -1.35 -27.35
N ARG A 453 -13.89 -0.54 -26.69
CA ARG A 453 -12.92 0.33 -27.39
C ARG A 453 -11.87 -0.45 -28.19
N ARG A 454 -11.45 -1.63 -27.72
CA ARG A 454 -10.48 -2.51 -28.40
C ARG A 454 -11.12 -3.16 -29.62
N GLU A 455 -12.37 -3.61 -29.53
CA GLU A 455 -13.13 -4.15 -30.65
C GLU A 455 -13.34 -3.12 -31.75
N GLU A 456 -13.76 -1.90 -31.40
CA GLU A 456 -13.85 -0.79 -32.36
C GLU A 456 -12.50 -0.50 -33.03
N LYS A 457 -11.41 -0.43 -32.26
CA LYS A 457 -10.05 -0.26 -32.81
C LYS A 457 -9.66 -1.45 -33.71
N ARG A 458 -10.04 -2.67 -33.36
CA ARG A 458 -9.74 -3.89 -34.13
C ARG A 458 -10.50 -3.89 -35.45
N GLN A 459 -11.78 -3.52 -35.46
CA GLN A 459 -12.58 -3.35 -36.67
C GLN A 459 -11.98 -2.27 -37.57
N ARG A 460 -11.65 -1.09 -37.03
CA ARG A 460 -10.95 -0.03 -37.79
C ARG A 460 -9.59 -0.47 -38.34
N ARG A 461 -8.85 -1.33 -37.62
CA ARG A 461 -7.59 -1.92 -38.09
C ARG A 461 -7.81 -2.93 -39.22
N MET A 462 -8.85 -3.77 -39.13
CA MET A 462 -9.25 -4.74 -40.17
C MET A 462 -9.64 -4.03 -41.46
N GLU A 463 -10.44 -2.96 -41.38
CA GLU A 463 -10.79 -2.13 -42.53
C GLU A 463 -9.56 -1.44 -43.15
N LYS A 464 -8.68 -0.87 -42.33
CA LYS A 464 -7.41 -0.29 -42.80
C LYS A 464 -6.50 -1.34 -43.44
N LYS A 465 -6.48 -2.59 -42.94
CA LYS A 465 -5.74 -3.71 -43.55
C LYS A 465 -6.33 -4.07 -44.90
N ARG A 466 -7.66 -4.21 -45.04
CA ARG A 466 -8.33 -4.47 -46.33
C ARG A 466 -7.99 -3.38 -47.36
N ARG A 467 -8.09 -2.10 -46.98
CA ARG A 467 -7.71 -0.96 -47.84
C ARG A 467 -6.22 -0.90 -48.19
N LYS A 468 -5.34 -1.51 -47.39
CA LYS A 468 -3.90 -1.58 -47.67
C LYS A 468 -3.51 -2.80 -48.52
N ALA A 469 -4.23 -3.91 -48.39
CA ALA A 469 -4.01 -5.10 -49.22
C ALA A 469 -4.30 -4.83 -50.70
N GLN A 470 -5.20 -3.86 -50.99
CA GLN A 470 -5.46 -3.38 -52.35
C GLN A 470 -4.38 -2.43 -52.91
N LYS A 471 -3.42 -1.96 -52.10
CA LYS A 471 -2.35 -1.07 -52.58
C LYS A 471 -1.16 -1.89 -53.07
N LEU A 472 -0.57 -1.49 -54.20
CA LEU A 472 0.65 -2.10 -54.71
C LEU A 472 1.76 -2.16 -53.63
N PRO A 473 2.56 -3.23 -53.58
CA PRO A 473 3.66 -3.33 -52.63
C PRO A 473 4.66 -2.20 -52.85
N TYR A 474 5.11 -1.56 -51.77
CA TYR A 474 5.95 -0.36 -51.85
C TYR A 474 7.29 -0.55 -52.60
N TYR A 475 7.77 -1.79 -52.72
CA TYR A 475 9.01 -2.16 -53.39
C TYR A 475 8.83 -2.39 -54.90
N SER A 476 7.60 -2.26 -55.43
CA SER A 476 7.32 -2.45 -56.86
C SER A 476 8.02 -1.45 -57.78
N SER A 477 8.47 -0.31 -57.23
CA SER A 477 9.16 0.77 -57.95
C SER A 477 10.69 0.73 -57.78
N TYR A 478 11.25 -0.35 -57.21
CA TYR A 478 12.68 -0.43 -56.93
C TYR A 478 13.47 -0.93 -58.15
N GLY A 479 14.63 -0.32 -58.42
CA GLY A 479 15.58 -0.85 -59.41
C GLY A 479 16.19 -2.19 -58.97
N ASN A 480 16.71 -2.96 -59.94
CA ASN A 480 17.12 -4.37 -59.76
C ASN A 480 18.09 -4.58 -58.59
N MET A 481 19.10 -3.72 -58.43
CA MET A 481 20.08 -3.84 -57.35
C MET A 481 19.46 -3.61 -55.97
N ARG A 482 18.57 -2.61 -55.83
CA ARG A 482 17.85 -2.35 -54.58
C ARG A 482 16.84 -3.45 -54.27
N LEU A 483 16.20 -4.00 -55.29
CA LEU A 483 15.29 -5.13 -55.16
C LEU A 483 16.03 -6.39 -54.70
N MET A 484 17.22 -6.67 -55.24
CA MET A 484 18.07 -7.77 -54.79
C MET A 484 18.48 -7.63 -53.32
N ILE A 485 18.93 -6.44 -52.91
CA ILE A 485 19.27 -6.14 -51.50
C ILE A 485 18.04 -6.27 -50.60
N HIS A 486 16.88 -5.82 -51.07
CA HIS A 486 15.62 -5.97 -50.34
C HIS A 486 15.25 -7.45 -50.13
N THR A 487 15.31 -8.26 -51.19
CA THR A 487 15.08 -9.71 -51.11
C THR A 487 16.05 -10.39 -50.14
N LEU A 488 17.34 -10.03 -50.19
CA LEU A 488 18.35 -10.53 -49.26
C LEU A 488 18.04 -10.15 -47.81
N CYS A 489 17.69 -8.89 -47.55
CA CYS A 489 17.37 -8.40 -46.20
C CYS A 489 16.06 -8.97 -45.62
N THR A 490 15.15 -9.43 -46.47
CA THR A 490 13.90 -10.09 -46.06
C THR A 490 14.02 -11.61 -45.95
N ASN A 491 15.18 -12.18 -46.33
CA ASN A 491 15.37 -13.61 -46.33
C ASN A 491 15.65 -14.15 -44.92
N HIS A 492 14.95 -15.22 -44.53
CA HIS A 492 15.06 -15.82 -43.21
C HIS A 492 16.49 -16.30 -42.88
N TYR A 493 17.25 -16.74 -43.89
CA TYR A 493 18.64 -17.18 -43.70
C TYR A 493 19.56 -16.05 -43.21
N LEU A 494 19.36 -14.81 -43.67
CA LEU A 494 20.15 -13.67 -43.20
C LEU A 494 19.88 -13.39 -41.72
N ASP A 495 18.62 -13.45 -41.29
CA ASP A 495 18.24 -13.29 -39.89
C ASP A 495 18.83 -14.39 -38.99
N LEU A 496 18.89 -15.64 -39.47
CA LEU A 496 19.55 -16.74 -38.76
C LEU A 496 21.07 -16.52 -38.62
N ILE A 497 21.74 -16.08 -39.69
CA ILE A 497 23.17 -15.78 -39.67
C ILE A 497 23.48 -14.64 -38.68
N ILE A 498 22.74 -13.53 -38.76
CA ILE A 498 22.91 -12.41 -37.84
C ILE A 498 22.70 -12.85 -36.40
N THR A 499 21.72 -13.72 -36.16
CA THR A 499 21.48 -14.26 -34.81
C THR A 499 22.65 -15.10 -34.32
N PHE A 500 23.17 -15.99 -35.15
CA PHE A 500 24.34 -16.79 -34.80
C PHE A 500 25.53 -15.89 -34.42
N ILE A 501 25.77 -14.83 -35.19
CA ILE A 501 26.80 -13.82 -34.90
C ILE A 501 26.54 -13.12 -33.56
N ILE A 502 25.29 -12.76 -33.26
CA ILE A 502 24.94 -12.16 -31.96
C ILE A 502 25.23 -13.15 -30.82
N CYS A 503 24.84 -14.42 -30.95
CA CYS A 503 25.10 -15.43 -29.92
C CYS A 503 26.60 -15.58 -29.63
N ILE A 504 27.44 -15.65 -30.67
CA ILE A 504 28.89 -15.68 -30.49
C ILE A 504 29.38 -14.39 -29.84
N ASN A 505 28.86 -13.22 -30.23
CA ASN A 505 29.22 -11.95 -29.60
C ASN A 505 28.97 -11.96 -28.09
N VAL A 506 27.80 -12.46 -27.66
CA VAL A 506 27.47 -12.60 -26.23
C VAL A 506 28.44 -13.52 -25.52
N ILE A 507 28.79 -14.66 -26.12
CA ILE A 507 29.79 -15.58 -25.56
C ILE A 507 31.14 -14.87 -25.41
N THR A 508 31.59 -14.12 -26.43
CA THR A 508 32.86 -13.40 -26.34
C THR A 508 32.87 -12.34 -25.24
N MET A 509 31.74 -11.70 -24.96
CA MET A 509 31.62 -10.76 -23.84
C MET A 509 31.73 -11.45 -22.48
N SER A 510 31.26 -12.69 -22.37
CA SER A 510 31.36 -13.47 -21.13
C SER A 510 32.76 -14.00 -20.82
N LEU A 511 33.70 -13.94 -21.77
CA LEU A 511 35.08 -14.40 -21.60
C LEU A 511 35.99 -13.35 -20.92
N GLU A 512 35.55 -12.09 -20.85
CA GLU A 512 36.27 -11.02 -20.16
C GLU A 512 36.36 -11.33 -18.65
N HIS A 513 37.58 -11.35 -18.11
CA HIS A 513 37.81 -11.61 -16.69
C HIS A 513 38.92 -10.73 -16.10
N TYR A 514 38.92 -10.63 -14.77
CA TYR A 514 39.92 -9.85 -14.05
C TYR A 514 41.32 -10.44 -14.24
N ASN A 515 42.29 -9.59 -14.57
CA ASN A 515 43.69 -9.95 -14.80
C ASN A 515 43.95 -10.94 -15.95
N GLN A 516 43.26 -10.75 -17.08
CA GLN A 516 43.43 -11.58 -18.27
C GLN A 516 44.76 -11.34 -19.01
N PRO A 517 45.32 -12.34 -19.71
CA PRO A 517 46.53 -12.18 -20.48
C PRO A 517 46.33 -11.20 -21.65
N ARG A 518 47.37 -10.43 -21.99
CA ARG A 518 47.33 -9.43 -23.09
C ARG A 518 46.91 -10.04 -24.44
N SER A 519 47.20 -11.31 -24.68
CA SER A 519 46.79 -12.02 -25.90
C SER A 519 45.28 -12.20 -25.98
N LEU A 520 44.62 -12.51 -24.86
CA LEU A 520 43.16 -12.63 -24.80
C LEU A 520 42.50 -11.27 -24.95
N ASP A 521 43.03 -10.24 -24.28
CA ASP A 521 42.56 -8.86 -24.39
C ASP A 521 42.57 -8.37 -25.84
N LEU A 522 43.69 -8.59 -26.54
CA LEU A 522 43.84 -8.25 -27.96
C LEU A 522 42.90 -9.07 -28.86
N ALA A 523 42.75 -10.38 -28.60
CA ALA A 523 41.86 -11.23 -29.37
C ALA A 523 40.39 -10.78 -29.22
N LEU A 524 39.95 -10.47 -28.01
CA LEU A 524 38.60 -9.95 -27.73
C LEU A 524 38.37 -8.58 -28.38
N LYS A 525 39.40 -7.71 -28.41
CA LYS A 525 39.35 -6.42 -29.14
C LYS A 525 39.11 -6.64 -30.64
N TYR A 526 39.84 -7.55 -31.29
CA TYR A 526 39.63 -7.85 -32.71
C TYR A 526 38.28 -8.52 -32.99
N CYS A 527 37.83 -9.44 -32.14
CA CYS A 527 36.49 -10.02 -32.22
C CYS A 527 35.42 -8.92 -32.14
N ASN A 528 35.56 -7.96 -31.22
CA ASN A 528 34.65 -6.84 -31.07
C ASN A 528 34.58 -5.96 -32.35
N TYR A 529 35.70 -5.75 -33.03
CA TYR A 529 35.74 -5.03 -34.31
C TYR A 529 35.03 -5.81 -35.42
N PHE A 530 35.25 -7.12 -35.49
CA PHE A 530 34.55 -7.99 -36.43
C PHE A 530 33.03 -7.94 -36.23
N PHE A 531 32.55 -8.13 -35.00
CA PHE A 531 31.11 -8.09 -34.71
C PHE A 531 30.48 -6.73 -34.99
N THR A 532 31.16 -5.64 -34.61
CA THR A 532 30.65 -4.29 -34.86
C THR A 532 30.57 -4.00 -36.35
N SER A 533 31.58 -4.40 -37.13
CA SER A 533 31.58 -4.29 -38.60
C SER A 533 30.41 -5.05 -39.22
N MET A 534 30.15 -6.29 -38.78
CA MET A 534 29.00 -7.08 -39.24
C MET A 534 27.66 -6.40 -38.93
N PHE A 535 27.51 -5.78 -37.75
CA PHE A 535 26.30 -5.03 -37.39
C PHE A 535 26.14 -3.72 -38.16
N VAL A 536 27.24 -3.02 -38.47
CA VAL A 536 27.23 -1.84 -39.35
C VAL A 536 26.76 -2.25 -40.75
N LEU A 537 27.32 -3.33 -41.30
CA LEU A 537 26.94 -3.84 -42.62
C LEU A 537 25.45 -4.20 -42.68
N GLU A 538 24.96 -4.93 -41.67
CA GLU A 538 23.54 -5.24 -41.51
C GLU A 538 22.66 -3.97 -41.53
N ALA A 539 23.03 -2.96 -40.74
CA ALA A 539 22.26 -1.72 -40.64
C ALA A 539 22.25 -0.93 -41.95
N VAL A 540 23.40 -0.85 -42.65
CA VAL A 540 23.51 -0.19 -43.97
C VAL A 540 22.67 -0.92 -45.01
N LEU A 541 22.76 -2.26 -45.09
CA LEU A 541 21.95 -3.07 -46.01
C LEU A 541 20.45 -2.85 -45.78
N LYS A 542 20.00 -2.85 -44.52
CA LYS A 542 18.60 -2.59 -44.15
C LYS A 542 18.16 -1.16 -44.46
N LEU A 543 19.04 -0.16 -44.28
CA LEU A 543 18.75 1.23 -44.61
C LEU A 543 18.55 1.41 -46.12
N ILE A 544 19.38 0.78 -46.95
CA ILE A 544 19.25 0.79 -48.42
C ILE A 544 17.99 0.03 -48.87
N ALA A 545 17.75 -1.17 -48.32
CA ALA A 545 16.59 -2.00 -48.63
C ALA A 545 15.26 -1.29 -48.34
N PHE A 546 15.08 -0.78 -47.12
CA PHE A 546 13.80 -0.21 -46.70
C PHE A 546 13.66 1.28 -47.02
N GLY A 547 14.78 1.99 -47.21
CA GLY A 547 14.83 3.43 -47.32
C GLY A 547 14.62 4.15 -45.97
N PHE A 548 15.09 5.39 -45.88
CA PHE A 548 15.14 6.18 -44.64
C PHE A 548 13.80 6.21 -43.89
N ARG A 549 12.71 6.62 -44.56
CA ARG A 549 11.40 6.82 -43.91
C ARG A 549 10.79 5.53 -43.34
N ARG A 550 11.04 4.37 -43.95
CA ARG A 550 10.46 3.09 -43.50
C ARG A 550 11.36 2.40 -42.48
N PHE A 551 12.67 2.54 -42.61
CA PHE A 551 13.64 2.09 -41.62
C PHE A 551 13.33 2.70 -40.24
N PHE A 552 13.21 4.02 -40.17
CA PHE A 552 12.89 4.75 -38.93
C PHE A 552 11.44 4.60 -38.46
N LYS A 553 10.58 3.88 -39.19
CA LYS A 553 9.21 3.61 -38.72
C LYS A 553 9.12 2.38 -37.82
N ASP A 554 10.05 1.44 -37.98
CA ASP A 554 10.08 0.22 -37.19
C ASP A 554 10.98 0.40 -35.96
N ARG A 555 10.43 0.18 -34.76
CA ARG A 555 11.14 0.38 -33.49
C ARG A 555 12.34 -0.56 -33.35
N TRP A 556 12.28 -1.74 -33.94
CA TRP A 556 13.39 -2.71 -33.87
C TRP A 556 14.56 -2.30 -34.75
N ASN A 557 14.29 -1.72 -35.92
CA ASN A 557 15.35 -1.17 -36.76
C ASN A 557 15.95 0.11 -36.14
N GLN A 558 15.15 0.92 -35.42
CA GLN A 558 15.66 2.04 -34.62
C GLN A 558 16.61 1.56 -33.51
N LEU A 559 16.23 0.48 -32.78
CA LEU A 559 17.07 -0.14 -31.75
C LEU A 559 18.37 -0.69 -32.38
N ASP A 560 18.27 -1.42 -33.49
CA ASP A 560 19.42 -1.98 -34.20
C ASP A 560 20.41 -0.88 -34.61
N LEU A 561 19.92 0.25 -35.14
CA LEU A 561 20.75 1.40 -35.49
C LEU A 561 21.37 2.07 -34.26
N ALA A 562 20.60 2.25 -33.18
CA ALA A 562 21.10 2.84 -31.95
C ALA A 562 22.24 2.01 -31.34
N ILE A 563 22.12 0.67 -31.33
CA ILE A 563 23.15 -0.25 -30.85
C ILE A 563 24.41 -0.16 -31.73
N VAL A 564 24.25 -0.05 -33.05
CA VAL A 564 25.38 0.14 -33.97
C VAL A 564 26.09 1.46 -33.72
N LEU A 565 25.35 2.57 -33.62
CA LEU A 565 25.92 3.89 -33.35
C LEU A 565 26.66 3.92 -32.00
N LEU A 566 26.08 3.34 -30.96
CA LEU A 566 26.68 3.24 -29.64
C LEU A 566 27.98 2.40 -29.66
N SER A 567 27.97 1.32 -30.45
CA SER A 567 29.13 0.45 -30.63
C SER A 567 30.28 1.13 -31.37
N VAL A 568 29.96 1.87 -32.45
CA VAL A 568 30.96 2.65 -33.20
C VAL A 568 31.53 3.76 -32.33
N MET A 569 30.66 4.52 -31.64
CA MET A 569 31.09 5.57 -30.71
C MET A 569 32.03 5.01 -29.64
N GLY A 570 31.69 3.88 -29.03
CA GLY A 570 32.52 3.23 -28.00
C GLY A 570 33.87 2.75 -28.49
N ILE A 571 34.02 2.40 -29.77
CA ILE A 571 35.32 2.05 -30.38
C ILE A 571 36.11 3.32 -30.70
N THR A 572 35.48 4.32 -31.32
CA THR A 572 36.15 5.57 -31.69
C THR A 572 36.70 6.31 -30.48
N LEU A 573 35.99 6.29 -29.35
CA LEU A 573 36.44 6.92 -28.10
C LEU A 573 37.65 6.20 -27.49
N GLU A 574 37.72 4.88 -27.61
CA GLU A 574 38.86 4.07 -27.12
C GLU A 574 40.12 4.31 -27.96
N GLU A 575 40.00 4.51 -29.27
CA GLU A 575 41.13 4.84 -30.15
C GLU A 575 41.59 6.31 -30.01
N ILE A 576 40.67 7.24 -29.72
CA ILE A 576 41.00 8.65 -29.45
C ILE A 576 41.78 8.80 -28.14
N GLU A 577 41.47 7.99 -27.11
CA GLU A 577 42.22 7.93 -25.85
C GLU A 577 43.70 7.55 -26.08
N ILE A 578 43.94 6.54 -26.92
CA ILE A 578 45.30 6.09 -27.28
C ILE A 578 46.06 7.18 -28.04
N SER A 579 45.34 8.00 -28.80
CA SER A 579 45.92 9.08 -29.62
C SER A 579 46.12 10.40 -28.85
N ALA A 580 45.82 10.45 -27.55
CA ALA A 580 45.95 11.61 -26.66
C ALA A 580 45.29 12.92 -27.15
N ALA A 581 44.37 12.85 -28.11
CA ALA A 581 43.88 14.02 -28.83
C ALA A 581 42.83 14.85 -28.04
N LEU A 582 42.15 14.25 -27.05
CA LEU A 582 41.16 14.91 -26.20
C LEU A 582 41.18 14.37 -24.76
N PRO A 583 41.18 15.22 -23.71
CA PRO A 583 41.06 14.80 -22.33
C PRO A 583 39.60 14.42 -22.00
N ILE A 584 39.23 13.17 -22.26
CA ILE A 584 37.90 12.63 -21.93
C ILE A 584 37.91 12.07 -20.50
N ASN A 585 36.85 12.33 -19.73
CA ASN A 585 36.73 11.80 -18.38
C ASN A 585 36.71 10.25 -18.40
N PRO A 586 37.60 9.56 -17.66
CA PRO A 586 37.69 8.10 -17.66
C PRO A 586 36.38 7.40 -17.25
N THR A 587 35.48 8.08 -16.54
CA THR A 587 34.15 7.55 -16.20
C THR A 587 33.27 7.34 -17.43
N ILE A 588 33.33 8.23 -18.41
CA ILE A 588 32.56 8.13 -19.67
C ILE A 588 33.04 6.91 -20.46
N ILE A 589 34.35 6.67 -20.49
CA ILE A 589 34.94 5.53 -21.17
C ILE A 589 34.50 4.21 -20.51
N ARG A 590 34.46 4.16 -19.16
CA ARG A 590 33.91 3.01 -18.42
C ARG A 590 32.44 2.76 -18.76
N ILE A 591 31.61 3.80 -18.81
CA ILE A 591 30.20 3.68 -19.20
C ILE A 591 30.08 3.13 -20.63
N MET A 592 30.87 3.65 -21.57
CA MET A 592 30.87 3.20 -22.96
C MET A 592 31.29 1.75 -23.13
N ARG A 593 32.21 1.24 -22.29
CA ARG A 593 32.58 -0.18 -22.25
C ARG A 593 31.41 -1.04 -21.78
N VAL A 594 30.72 -0.65 -20.70
CA VAL A 594 29.52 -1.35 -20.19
C VAL A 594 28.38 -1.35 -21.20
N LEU A 595 28.17 -0.23 -21.90
CA LEU A 595 27.10 -0.07 -22.89
C LEU A 595 27.21 -1.02 -24.09
N ARG A 596 28.35 -1.67 -24.30
CA ARG A 596 28.48 -2.75 -25.32
C ARG A 596 27.52 -3.92 -25.02
N ILE A 597 27.12 -4.12 -23.76
CA ILE A 597 26.11 -5.12 -23.35
C ILE A 597 24.75 -4.89 -24.04
N ALA A 598 24.45 -3.67 -24.51
CA ALA A 598 23.23 -3.37 -25.25
C ALA A 598 23.07 -4.24 -26.51
N ARG A 599 24.16 -4.80 -27.04
CA ARG A 599 24.12 -5.75 -28.17
C ARG A 599 23.36 -7.03 -27.84
N VAL A 600 23.37 -7.48 -26.59
CA VAL A 600 22.58 -8.63 -26.11
C VAL A 600 21.09 -8.40 -26.36
N LEU A 601 20.61 -7.15 -26.31
CA LEU A 601 19.21 -6.80 -26.58
C LEU A 601 18.79 -7.14 -28.02
N LYS A 602 19.72 -7.31 -28.97
CA LYS A 602 19.39 -7.80 -30.32
C LYS A 602 18.81 -9.22 -30.30
N LEU A 603 19.14 -10.06 -29.30
CA LEU A 603 18.54 -11.40 -29.15
C LEU A 603 17.03 -11.35 -28.89
N LEU A 604 16.51 -10.25 -28.34
CA LEU A 604 15.06 -10.07 -28.10
C LEU A 604 14.25 -10.10 -29.39
N LYS A 605 14.88 -9.84 -30.54
CA LYS A 605 14.24 -9.89 -31.86
C LYS A 605 13.88 -11.32 -32.28
N MET A 606 14.64 -12.31 -31.84
CA MET A 606 14.43 -13.73 -32.15
C MET A 606 13.32 -14.35 -31.29
N ALA A 607 13.28 -13.97 -30.02
CA ALA A 607 12.36 -14.53 -29.07
C ALA A 607 10.97 -13.88 -29.20
N THR A 608 10.19 -14.33 -30.17
CA THR A 608 8.81 -13.89 -30.41
C THR A 608 7.95 -13.95 -29.15
N GLY A 609 8.16 -14.99 -28.31
CA GLY A 609 7.53 -15.12 -26.98
C GLY A 609 7.94 -14.00 -26.01
N MET A 610 9.24 -13.70 -25.88
CA MET A 610 9.72 -12.59 -25.03
C MET A 610 9.25 -11.23 -25.55
N ARG A 611 9.20 -11.04 -26.87
CA ARG A 611 8.66 -9.83 -27.48
C ARG A 611 7.19 -9.64 -27.13
N ALA A 612 6.38 -10.71 -27.17
CA ALA A 612 4.99 -10.63 -26.77
C ALA A 612 4.85 -10.22 -25.29
N LEU A 613 5.68 -10.77 -24.40
CA LEU A 613 5.71 -10.38 -22.99
C LEU A 613 6.19 -8.93 -22.78
N LEU A 614 7.22 -8.48 -23.50
CA LEU A 614 7.68 -7.09 -23.43
C LEU A 614 6.64 -6.12 -23.96
N ASP A 615 5.97 -6.46 -25.06
CA ASP A 615 4.90 -5.65 -25.64
C ASP A 615 3.70 -5.57 -24.68
N THR A 616 3.38 -6.62 -23.92
CA THR A 616 2.33 -6.57 -22.89
C THR A 616 2.77 -5.75 -21.67
N VAL A 617 4.02 -5.88 -21.21
CA VAL A 617 4.58 -5.06 -20.11
C VAL A 617 4.58 -3.57 -20.48
N VAL A 618 5.05 -3.21 -21.68
CA VAL A 618 5.07 -1.82 -22.15
C VAL A 618 3.65 -1.25 -22.28
N GLN A 619 2.67 -2.08 -22.64
CA GLN A 619 1.26 -1.67 -22.65
C GLN A 619 0.70 -1.44 -21.25
N ALA A 620 1.21 -2.15 -20.23
CA ALA A 620 0.84 -1.95 -18.84
C ALA A 620 1.56 -0.77 -18.17
N LEU A 621 2.73 -0.34 -18.67
CA LEU A 621 3.54 0.75 -18.09
C LEU A 621 2.77 2.05 -17.80
N PRO A 622 1.87 2.56 -18.67
CA PRO A 622 1.12 3.78 -18.36
C PRO A 622 0.26 3.64 -17.09
N GLN A 623 -0.35 2.47 -16.87
CA GLN A 623 -1.15 2.20 -15.67
C GLN A 623 -0.28 2.08 -14.42
N VAL A 624 0.88 1.40 -14.54
CA VAL A 624 1.88 1.34 -13.46
C VAL A 624 2.47 2.72 -13.16
N GLY A 625 2.58 3.58 -14.18
CA GLY A 625 3.08 4.95 -14.04
C GLY A 625 2.22 5.81 -13.12
N ASP A 626 0.90 5.68 -13.17
CA ASP A 626 -0.02 6.39 -12.25
C ASP A 626 0.21 5.94 -10.79
N LEU A 627 0.38 4.64 -10.55
CA LEU A 627 0.73 4.12 -9.23
C LEU A 627 2.13 4.58 -8.78
N GLY A 628 3.12 4.56 -9.69
CA GLY A 628 4.47 5.06 -9.44
C GLY A 628 4.48 6.55 -9.08
N LEU A 629 3.63 7.35 -9.73
CA LEU A 629 3.46 8.77 -9.42
C LEU A 629 2.83 8.97 -8.03
N LEU A 630 1.89 8.13 -7.63
CA LEU A 630 1.34 8.13 -6.27
C LEU A 630 2.42 7.81 -5.22
N PHE A 631 3.26 6.79 -5.47
CA PHE A 631 4.38 6.47 -4.58
C PHE A 631 5.42 7.59 -4.51
N MET A 632 5.77 8.19 -5.65
CA MET A 632 6.68 9.33 -5.69
C MET A 632 6.12 10.52 -4.89
N LEU A 633 4.81 10.79 -5.01
CA LEU A 633 4.12 11.81 -4.23
C LEU A 633 4.18 11.52 -2.72
N LEU A 634 3.92 10.27 -2.33
CA LEU A 634 3.98 9.83 -0.94
C LEU A 634 5.40 9.97 -0.37
N PHE A 635 6.42 9.50 -1.10
CA PHE A 635 7.81 9.67 -0.70
C PHE A 635 8.21 11.14 -0.58
N PHE A 636 7.74 11.99 -1.50
CA PHE A 636 7.97 13.43 -1.42
C PHE A 636 7.37 14.03 -0.14
N ILE A 637 6.13 13.69 0.20
CA ILE A 637 5.47 14.16 1.43
C ILE A 637 6.23 13.69 2.67
N TYR A 638 6.59 12.41 2.75
CA TYR A 638 7.35 11.87 3.89
C TYR A 638 8.76 12.44 3.97
N ALA A 639 9.43 12.72 2.85
CA ALA A 639 10.73 13.38 2.84
C ALA A 639 10.62 14.82 3.37
N ALA A 640 9.62 15.59 2.92
CA ALA A 640 9.37 16.94 3.41
C ALA A 640 9.03 16.95 4.91
N LEU A 641 8.15 16.04 5.36
CA LEU A 641 7.86 15.85 6.78
C LEU A 641 9.10 15.45 7.59
N GLY A 642 9.96 14.60 7.02
CA GLY A 642 11.21 14.17 7.64
C GLY A 642 12.18 15.33 7.85
N VAL A 643 12.32 16.22 6.86
CA VAL A 643 13.16 17.44 6.99
C VAL A 643 12.61 18.35 8.10
N GLU A 644 11.29 18.52 8.20
CA GLU A 644 10.66 19.36 9.22
C GLU A 644 10.72 18.76 10.63
N LEU A 645 10.48 17.45 10.77
CA LEU A 645 10.45 16.78 12.07
C LEU A 645 11.83 16.43 12.60
N PHE A 646 12.75 16.06 11.70
CA PHE A 646 14.03 15.44 12.04
C PHE A 646 15.25 16.25 11.57
N GLY A 647 15.07 17.34 10.80
CA GLY A 647 16.18 18.12 10.24
C GLY A 647 17.00 18.91 11.27
N GLU A 648 16.50 19.06 12.50
CA GLU A 648 17.19 19.72 13.62
C GLU A 648 17.56 18.76 14.76
N LEU A 649 17.45 17.44 14.57
CA LEU A 649 17.89 16.49 15.59
C LEU A 649 19.39 16.65 15.85
N VAL A 650 19.71 17.19 17.02
CA VAL A 650 21.08 17.28 17.56
C VAL A 650 21.28 16.10 18.49
N CYS A 651 22.36 15.35 18.29
CA CYS A 651 22.72 14.26 19.18
C CYS A 651 23.20 14.84 20.51
N ASN A 652 22.64 14.34 21.60
CA ASN A 652 23.00 14.70 22.97
C ASN A 652 23.60 13.47 23.67
N GLU A 653 24.19 13.63 24.85
CA GLU A 653 24.74 12.49 25.62
C GLU A 653 23.69 11.43 25.98
N ASP A 654 22.42 11.84 26.13
CA ASP A 654 21.27 10.94 26.37
C ASP A 654 20.79 10.21 25.09
N TYR A 655 21.07 10.78 23.92
CA TYR A 655 20.70 10.25 22.60
C TYR A 655 21.89 10.41 21.63
N PRO A 656 22.95 9.61 21.80
CA PRO A 656 24.12 9.68 20.93
C PRO A 656 23.72 9.34 19.49
N CYS A 657 24.39 9.96 18.52
CA CYS A 657 24.27 9.52 17.14
C CYS A 657 24.75 8.06 17.06
N GLU A 658 23.96 7.18 16.46
CA GLU A 658 24.44 5.85 16.04
C GLU A 658 25.51 5.96 14.95
#